data_AF-A0A1L0B4N2-F1
#
_entry.id   AF-A0A1L0B4N2-F1
#
_cell.length_a   1.000
_cell.length_b   1.000
_cell.length_c   1.000
_cell.angle_alpha   90.00
_cell.angle_beta   90.00
_cell.angle_gamma   90.00
#
_symmetry.space_group_name_H-M   'P 1'
#
loop_
_entity.id
_entity.type
_entity.pdbx_description
1 polymer ?
#
loop_
_entity_poly.entity_id
_entity_poly.type
_entity_poly.pdbx_seq_one_letter_code
_entity_poly.pdbx_strand_id
1 'polypeptide(L)'
;MTTFKLIILHVLQVFTIALFCVGYFPRKPILNDIATFSTNEMTNINNPVFDKLIIVMIDALRSDFLYDEKSNFKNLHEIYNQGHAMGFTAYANPPTVTLPRLKGILTGSTPIFLDAILNVAEGDDSSNLKDHDSILKQFHLANKKINFYGDDTWIKLFGTDMFDDYEGTSSFFVKDYTEVDNNVTRHIEPNLINNNWDVLILHYLGLDHIGHAMGSSPPEMNMKQAELDNIIKKLYDKSDENTLLLVLGDHGMTNSGNHGGSTDSETHAGMCFISKKFEIKQSHHLPIENEQENFKYLKVIQQVDLVPTLMSLFNLPIPKNNVGVLIEDILDVLMSNSNKKTFLQRNKKQLDELINSSVDSQDIIEKSDIQHMKLLQKQLMDSSTNYNYSLIYCSMGLAFVMIPCVILYTKEFNFQYIGVVILSIILGISSFATSFIEEEHKVWYWLMVFILVSSIIMLKSIVELKDIILNLGLLSCLRIMKSWNNSGQKFFYYDLISNFLKNNEKICWGLFLFTLVMSLVMIRKGSLLEIAIATYLSWSLFIYKLNWESKNSSLDLSWMNKYSLSEDGDKLTYSAKKIFATLAVAIFLAKFLTRNTGKIANQMSFVTYFLIIQSSIINIPMFSVFMITEKLLNNSKLNEKTIIILEIMLEHASFFFFGNTNSIATIDLINAYNGVSKNYKIEVVGLLMLCSTFAPSIYFSLHQSKRNYKRTLQYSLVLNGIWSALFLLSCFIGRYHLFVWSVFSPKLCYYLAWNFFMNLIIKVIIPLILF
;
A
#
# COMPACT_ATOMS: atom_id res chain seq x y z
N MET A 1 -35.62 -6.36 20.93
CA MET A 1 -34.97 -5.23 21.66
C MET A 1 -33.50 -5.48 22.03
N THR A 2 -33.07 -6.70 22.39
CA THR A 2 -31.70 -6.92 22.87
C THR A 2 -30.61 -6.88 21.78
N THR A 3 -30.89 -7.41 20.59
CA THR A 3 -29.94 -7.38 19.45
C THR A 3 -29.77 -5.97 18.88
N PHE A 4 -30.85 -5.19 18.78
CA PHE A 4 -30.83 -3.81 18.29
C PHE A 4 -29.86 -2.90 19.07
N LYS A 5 -29.79 -3.06 20.40
CA LYS A 5 -28.83 -2.32 21.23
C LYS A 5 -27.38 -2.76 20.98
N LEU A 6 -27.11 -4.04 20.70
CA LEU A 6 -25.77 -4.50 20.29
C LEU A 6 -25.34 -3.84 18.99
N ILE A 7 -26.27 -3.70 18.04
CA ILE A 7 -26.02 -3.01 16.76
C ILE A 7 -25.66 -1.54 17.00
N ILE A 8 -26.40 -0.83 17.85
CA ILE A 8 -26.07 0.56 18.22
C ILE A 8 -24.66 0.66 18.81
N LEU A 9 -24.26 -0.27 19.69
CA LEU A 9 -22.92 -0.25 20.28
C LEU A 9 -21.82 -0.47 19.22
N HIS A 10 -22.04 -1.33 18.22
CA HIS A 10 -21.12 -1.49 17.09
C HIS A 10 -21.01 -0.21 16.25
N VAL A 11 -22.13 0.46 15.97
CA VAL A 11 -22.14 1.75 15.26
C VAL A 11 -21.37 2.82 16.04
N LEU A 12 -21.59 2.91 17.36
CA LEU A 12 -20.87 3.85 18.23
C LEU A 12 -19.37 3.55 18.28
N GLN A 13 -18.98 2.28 18.25
CA GLN A 13 -17.57 1.90 18.19
C GLN A 13 -16.91 2.38 16.90
N VAL A 14 -17.55 2.16 15.74
CA VAL A 14 -17.06 2.66 14.45
C VAL A 14 -16.95 4.18 14.46
N PHE A 15 -17.99 4.87 14.95
CA PHE A 15 -17.98 6.33 15.08
C PHE A 15 -16.82 6.83 15.96
N THR A 16 -16.56 6.16 17.08
CA THR A 16 -15.46 6.51 18.00
C THR A 16 -14.10 6.39 17.31
N ILE A 17 -13.87 5.30 16.57
CA ILE A 17 -12.62 5.08 15.84
C ILE A 17 -12.49 6.09 14.69
N ALA A 18 -13.57 6.34 13.94
CA ALA A 18 -13.57 7.33 12.86
C ALA A 18 -13.25 8.74 13.38
N LEU A 19 -13.82 9.13 14.53
CA LEU A 19 -13.53 10.41 15.19
C LEU A 19 -12.04 10.52 15.58
N PHE A 20 -11.46 9.43 16.09
CA PHE A 20 -10.02 9.37 16.36
C PHE A 20 -9.22 9.56 15.07
N CYS A 21 -9.54 8.82 14.00
CA CYS A 21 -8.85 8.94 12.72
C CYS A 21 -8.91 10.36 12.14
N VAL A 22 -10.06 11.05 12.23
CA VAL A 22 -10.18 12.45 11.79
C VAL A 22 -9.27 13.38 12.60
N GLY A 23 -9.08 13.11 13.89
CA GLY A 23 -8.13 13.87 14.71
C GLY A 23 -6.67 13.47 14.53
N TYR A 24 -6.43 12.19 14.21
CA TYR A 24 -5.11 11.59 14.09
C TYR A 24 -4.46 11.81 12.73
N PHE A 25 -5.22 11.96 11.65
CA PHE A 25 -4.66 12.25 10.33
C PHE A 25 -4.69 13.76 10.07
N PRO A 26 -3.53 14.45 10.14
CA PRO A 26 -3.48 15.90 10.01
C PRO A 26 -3.85 16.35 8.60
N ARG A 27 -4.53 17.49 8.50
CA ARG A 27 -4.74 18.22 7.24
C ARG A 27 -3.90 19.49 7.30
N LYS A 28 -2.85 19.60 6.48
CA LYS A 28 -2.11 20.86 6.37
C LYS A 28 -2.88 21.82 5.46
N PRO A 29 -3.12 23.08 5.88
CA PRO A 29 -3.53 24.11 4.94
C PRO A 29 -2.35 24.35 3.98
N ILE A 30 -2.56 24.07 2.71
CA ILE A 30 -1.61 24.38 1.64
C ILE A 30 -1.83 25.87 1.30
N LEU A 31 -0.76 26.64 1.16
CA LEU A 31 -0.88 28.00 0.63
C LEU A 31 -1.31 27.88 -0.83
N ASN A 32 -2.46 28.44 -1.17
CA ASN A 32 -3.01 28.39 -2.53
C ASN A 32 -2.38 29.41 -3.48
N ASP A 33 -1.55 30.31 -2.97
CA ASP A 33 -0.90 31.32 -3.78
C ASP A 33 0.28 30.75 -4.56
N ILE A 34 0.52 31.31 -5.74
CA ILE A 34 1.66 31.01 -6.60
C ILE A 34 2.81 31.98 -6.29
N ALA A 35 4.03 31.47 -6.22
CA ALA A 35 5.23 32.26 -6.04
C ALA A 35 5.50 33.17 -7.26
N THR A 36 5.91 34.39 -6.97
CA THR A 36 6.34 35.39 -7.96
C THR A 36 7.63 36.04 -7.49
N PHE A 37 8.43 36.60 -8.40
CA PHE A 37 9.57 37.43 -7.98
C PHE A 37 9.08 38.67 -7.25
N SER A 38 9.72 39.00 -6.14
CA SER A 38 9.54 40.31 -5.52
C SER A 38 10.13 41.42 -6.38
N THR A 39 9.64 42.65 -6.20
CA THR A 39 10.08 43.83 -6.98
C THR A 39 11.60 44.05 -6.97
N ASN A 40 12.26 43.74 -5.85
CA ASN A 40 13.73 43.82 -5.71
C ASN A 40 14.49 42.64 -6.35
N GLU A 41 13.83 41.50 -6.54
CA GLU A 41 14.42 40.34 -7.25
C GLU A 41 14.33 40.53 -8.77
N MET A 42 13.29 41.19 -9.26
CA MET A 42 13.16 41.58 -10.67
C MET A 42 14.25 42.56 -11.14
N THR A 43 14.88 43.31 -10.23
CA THR A 43 16.00 44.21 -10.57
C THR A 43 17.36 43.51 -10.61
N ASN A 44 17.48 42.30 -10.02
CA ASN A 44 18.69 41.47 -9.99
C ASN A 44 18.44 40.13 -10.70
N ILE A 45 17.99 40.19 -11.96
CA ILE A 45 17.77 38.97 -12.76
C ILE A 45 19.13 38.44 -13.20
N ASN A 46 19.58 37.37 -12.52
CA ASN A 46 20.70 36.57 -12.97
C ASN A 46 20.27 35.75 -14.20
N ASN A 47 21.19 35.48 -15.12
CA ASN A 47 20.92 34.51 -16.19
C ASN A 47 20.76 33.10 -15.60
N PRO A 48 19.88 32.26 -16.16
CA PRO A 48 19.79 30.87 -15.75
C PRO A 48 21.10 30.13 -16.04
N VAL A 49 21.40 29.11 -15.24
CA VAL A 49 22.58 28.23 -15.43
C VAL A 49 22.35 27.26 -16.59
N PHE A 50 21.11 26.79 -16.74
CA PHE A 50 20.68 25.87 -17.78
C PHE A 50 19.44 26.41 -18.50
N ASP A 51 19.33 26.11 -19.78
CA ASP A 51 18.18 26.49 -20.62
C ASP A 51 17.16 25.36 -20.72
N LYS A 52 17.64 24.11 -20.64
CA LYS A 52 16.84 22.89 -20.81
C LYS A 52 16.98 21.92 -19.65
N LEU A 53 15.89 21.22 -19.35
CA LEU A 53 15.82 20.21 -18.30
C LEU A 53 15.32 18.88 -18.87
N ILE A 54 16.05 17.80 -18.62
CA ILE A 54 15.56 16.43 -18.82
C ILE A 54 15.41 15.80 -17.44
N ILE A 55 14.19 15.36 -17.10
CA ILE A 55 13.90 14.60 -15.87
C ILE A 55 13.69 13.14 -16.26
N VAL A 56 14.57 12.27 -15.80
CA VAL A 56 14.42 10.81 -15.89
C VAL A 56 14.04 10.31 -14.50
N MET A 57 12.73 10.16 -14.28
CA MET A 57 12.19 9.54 -13.07
C MET A 57 12.15 8.02 -13.25
N ILE A 58 12.67 7.28 -12.29
CA ILE A 58 12.64 5.81 -12.30
C ILE A 58 11.97 5.37 -11.00
N ASP A 59 10.81 4.73 -11.11
CA ASP A 59 10.04 4.24 -9.96
C ASP A 59 10.83 3.18 -9.19
N ALA A 60 10.85 3.32 -7.85
CA ALA A 60 11.55 2.46 -6.91
C ALA A 60 13.08 2.32 -7.13
N LEU A 61 13.73 3.35 -7.67
CA LEU A 61 15.18 3.42 -7.82
C LEU A 61 15.91 3.59 -6.47
N ARG A 62 16.20 2.47 -5.82
CA ARG A 62 17.07 2.42 -4.63
C ARG A 62 18.45 2.99 -4.91
N SER A 63 19.07 3.59 -3.88
CA SER A 63 20.41 4.19 -4.00
C SER A 63 21.51 3.18 -4.38
N ASP A 64 21.45 1.94 -3.90
CA ASP A 64 22.40 0.88 -4.25
C ASP A 64 22.32 0.51 -5.73
N PHE A 65 21.13 0.59 -6.34
CA PHE A 65 20.97 0.37 -7.77
C PHE A 65 21.77 1.38 -8.60
N LEU A 66 22.03 2.60 -8.13
CA LEU A 66 22.83 3.58 -8.87
C LEU A 66 24.33 3.52 -8.57
N TYR A 67 24.75 3.19 -7.34
CA TYR A 67 26.11 3.49 -6.88
C TYR A 67 26.94 2.29 -6.40
N ASP A 68 26.30 1.17 -6.09
CA ASP A 68 26.97 -0.02 -5.57
C ASP A 68 27.78 -0.74 -6.65
N GLU A 69 28.74 -1.60 -6.25
CA GLU A 69 29.48 -2.49 -7.15
C GLU A 69 28.59 -3.41 -7.99
N LYS A 70 27.46 -3.85 -7.44
CA LYS A 70 26.49 -4.72 -8.15
C LYS A 70 25.60 -3.95 -9.13
N SER A 71 25.66 -2.62 -9.13
CA SER A 71 24.90 -1.77 -10.03
C SER A 71 25.26 -2.04 -11.50
N ASN A 72 24.24 -2.05 -12.36
CA ASN A 72 24.45 -2.11 -13.81
C ASN A 72 24.41 -0.73 -14.49
N PHE A 73 24.47 0.36 -13.72
CA PHE A 73 24.58 1.74 -14.23
C PHE A 73 26.03 2.15 -14.57
N LYS A 74 26.69 1.34 -15.40
CA LYS A 74 28.13 1.47 -15.70
C LYS A 74 28.45 2.76 -16.46
N ASN A 75 27.60 3.15 -17.41
CA ASN A 75 27.79 4.40 -18.14
C ASN A 75 27.64 5.61 -17.21
N LEU A 76 26.68 5.58 -16.29
CA LEU A 76 26.54 6.63 -15.27
C LEU A 76 27.79 6.71 -14.37
N HIS A 77 28.36 5.57 -13.96
CA HIS A 77 29.61 5.55 -13.20
C HIS A 77 30.76 6.20 -13.97
N GLU A 78 30.89 5.91 -15.27
CA GLU A 78 31.88 6.56 -16.13
C GLU A 78 31.69 8.08 -16.22
N ILE A 79 30.45 8.54 -16.46
CA ILE A 79 30.13 9.98 -16.53
C ILE A 79 30.43 10.68 -15.19
N TYR A 80 30.07 10.03 -14.08
CA TYR A 80 30.39 10.52 -12.75
C TYR A 80 31.91 10.61 -12.53
N ASN A 81 32.65 9.54 -12.81
CA ASN A 81 34.11 9.51 -12.61
C ASN A 81 34.86 10.52 -13.52
N GLN A 82 34.28 10.90 -14.66
CA GLN A 82 34.78 11.99 -15.51
C GLN A 82 34.56 13.40 -14.93
N GLY A 83 33.78 13.53 -13.85
CA GLY A 83 33.47 14.81 -13.20
C GLY A 83 32.22 15.50 -13.75
N HIS A 84 31.47 14.85 -14.65
CA HIS A 84 30.30 15.44 -15.32
C HIS A 84 28.97 15.12 -14.62
N ALA A 85 29.02 14.50 -13.44
CA ALA A 85 27.83 14.22 -12.64
C ALA A 85 28.07 14.36 -11.14
N MET A 86 27.01 14.69 -10.41
CA MET A 86 27.00 14.74 -8.95
C MET A 86 25.87 13.86 -8.41
N GLY A 87 26.27 12.80 -7.69
CA GLY A 87 25.35 11.81 -7.12
C GLY A 87 25.04 12.07 -5.65
N PHE A 88 23.81 11.73 -5.28
CA PHE A 88 23.25 11.82 -3.93
C PHE A 88 22.40 10.59 -3.61
N THR A 89 22.29 10.32 -2.31
CA THR A 89 21.18 9.54 -1.76
C THR A 89 20.09 10.50 -1.32
N ALA A 90 18.93 10.45 -1.96
CA ALA A 90 17.80 11.32 -1.65
C ALA A 90 16.86 10.61 -0.66
N TYR A 91 16.72 11.19 0.54
CA TYR A 91 15.82 10.68 1.55
C TYR A 91 14.36 10.99 1.18
N ALA A 92 13.61 9.94 0.89
CA ALA A 92 12.20 9.92 0.62
C ALA A 92 11.44 9.72 1.93
N ASN A 93 10.86 10.79 2.49
CA ASN A 93 10.02 10.67 3.69
C ASN A 93 8.91 9.63 3.47
N PRO A 94 8.50 8.85 4.46
CA PRO A 94 7.29 8.03 4.33
C PRO A 94 6.01 8.87 4.14
N PRO A 95 4.94 8.36 3.50
CA PRO A 95 4.88 7.06 2.82
C PRO A 95 5.64 7.08 1.49
N THR A 96 6.39 6.01 1.23
CA THR A 96 7.19 5.78 0.02
C THR A 96 6.34 5.18 -1.11
N VAL A 97 5.36 5.96 -1.58
CA VAL A 97 4.45 5.62 -2.68
C VAL A 97 4.53 6.71 -3.74
N THR A 98 4.51 6.34 -5.02
CA THR A 98 4.72 7.21 -6.19
C THR A 98 3.97 8.54 -6.13
N LEU A 99 2.63 8.55 -5.99
CA LEU A 99 1.85 9.80 -5.98
C LEU A 99 2.25 10.77 -4.85
N PRO A 100 2.27 10.37 -3.56
CA PRO A 100 2.79 11.21 -2.48
C PRO A 100 4.22 11.72 -2.73
N ARG A 101 5.09 10.88 -3.31
CA ARG A 101 6.48 11.25 -3.62
C ARG A 101 6.57 12.28 -4.72
N LEU A 102 5.89 12.07 -5.85
CA LEU A 102 5.79 13.04 -6.94
C LEU A 102 5.29 14.40 -6.45
N LYS A 103 4.22 14.41 -5.63
CA LYS A 103 3.72 15.63 -5.01
C LYS A 103 4.80 16.32 -4.17
N GLY A 104 5.52 15.58 -3.33
CA GLY A 104 6.60 16.13 -2.50
C GLY A 104 7.79 16.66 -3.31
N ILE A 105 8.25 15.90 -4.31
CA ILE A 105 9.39 16.23 -5.18
C ILE A 105 9.11 17.46 -6.05
N LEU A 106 7.88 17.64 -6.51
CA LEU A 106 7.52 18.71 -7.45
C LEU A 106 7.03 19.98 -6.76
N THR A 107 6.50 19.90 -5.53
CA THR A 107 6.02 21.08 -4.78
C THR A 107 6.99 21.51 -3.67
N GLY A 108 7.84 20.60 -3.22
CA GLY A 108 8.72 20.79 -2.07
C GLY A 108 7.98 20.65 -0.75
N SER A 109 6.72 20.23 -0.76
CA SER A 109 5.90 20.05 0.45
C SER A 109 6.13 18.69 1.09
N THR A 110 5.81 18.57 2.39
CA THR A 110 5.83 17.28 3.07
C THR A 110 4.60 16.45 2.70
N PRO A 111 4.76 15.24 2.16
CA PRO A 111 3.61 14.42 1.81
C PRO A 111 2.86 13.97 3.05
N ILE A 112 1.53 13.85 2.93
CA ILE A 112 0.66 13.49 4.04
C ILE A 112 0.21 12.05 3.83
N PHE A 113 0.11 11.27 4.91
CA PHE A 113 -0.35 9.88 4.84
C PHE A 113 -1.72 9.72 4.17
N LEU A 114 -2.61 10.71 4.30
CA LEU A 114 -3.90 10.72 3.60
C LEU A 114 -3.76 10.74 2.08
N ASP A 115 -2.71 11.36 1.53
CA ASP A 115 -2.45 11.35 0.08
C ASP A 115 -2.20 9.93 -0.43
N ALA A 116 -1.56 9.06 0.37
CA ALA A 116 -1.35 7.66 0.01
C ALA A 116 -2.66 6.85 0.02
N ILE A 117 -3.57 7.15 0.95
CA ILE A 117 -4.90 6.50 1.00
C ILE A 117 -5.77 6.97 -0.17
N LEU A 118 -5.79 8.29 -0.44
CA LEU A 118 -6.56 8.88 -1.53
C LEU A 118 -6.05 8.39 -2.90
N ASN A 119 -4.74 8.12 -3.03
CA ASN A 119 -4.17 7.50 -4.23
C ASN A 119 -4.78 6.11 -4.50
N VAL A 120 -4.88 5.26 -3.46
CA VAL A 120 -5.53 3.93 -3.58
C VAL A 120 -7.03 4.06 -3.95
N ALA A 121 -7.64 5.21 -3.66
CA ALA A 121 -9.05 5.48 -3.87
C ALA A 121 -9.37 6.35 -5.12
N GLU A 122 -8.44 6.49 -6.08
CA GLU A 122 -8.48 7.24 -7.37
C GLU A 122 -9.72 8.13 -7.63
N GLY A 123 -9.96 9.14 -6.80
CA GLY A 123 -10.95 10.18 -7.09
C GLY A 123 -10.31 11.32 -7.86
N ASP A 124 -10.75 11.54 -9.11
CA ASP A 124 -10.21 12.53 -10.08
C ASP A 124 -10.09 13.97 -9.54
N ASP A 125 -10.80 14.33 -8.45
CA ASP A 125 -10.82 15.70 -7.91
C ASP A 125 -10.05 15.90 -6.59
N SER A 126 -9.63 14.83 -5.89
CA SER A 126 -9.16 14.97 -4.49
C SER A 126 -7.66 15.20 -4.31
N SER A 127 -6.85 14.90 -5.33
CA SER A 127 -5.38 14.93 -5.27
C SER A 127 -4.74 15.81 -6.34
N ASN A 128 -5.51 16.55 -7.14
CA ASN A 128 -4.98 17.36 -8.22
C ASN A 128 -4.12 18.55 -7.71
N LEU A 129 -3.06 18.83 -8.44
CA LEU A 129 -2.05 19.87 -8.22
C LEU A 129 -2.08 20.95 -9.30
N LYS A 130 -3.04 20.91 -10.22
CA LYS A 130 -3.16 21.84 -11.35
C LYS A 130 -3.09 23.33 -10.95
N ASP A 131 -3.76 23.67 -9.85
CA ASP A 131 -3.82 25.04 -9.32
C ASP A 131 -2.78 25.29 -8.21
N HIS A 132 -1.99 24.28 -7.86
CA HIS A 132 -0.97 24.37 -6.84
C HIS A 132 0.38 24.80 -7.41
N ASP A 133 1.12 25.57 -6.61
CA ASP A 133 2.46 25.99 -6.95
C ASP A 133 3.44 24.80 -6.92
N SER A 134 4.23 24.65 -7.98
CA SER A 134 5.12 23.51 -8.22
C SER A 134 6.21 23.86 -9.25
N ILE A 135 7.23 23.01 -9.36
CA ILE A 135 8.26 23.09 -10.41
C ILE A 135 7.61 23.26 -11.78
N LEU A 136 6.67 22.36 -12.14
CA LEU A 136 6.03 22.38 -13.46
C LEU A 136 5.19 23.64 -13.66
N LYS A 137 4.46 24.08 -12.62
CA LYS A 137 3.68 25.32 -12.69
C LYS A 137 4.57 26.53 -12.96
N GLN A 138 5.74 26.61 -12.33
CA GLN A 138 6.69 27.72 -12.53
C GLN A 138 7.30 27.72 -13.93
N PHE A 139 7.65 26.55 -14.49
CA PHE A 139 8.06 26.43 -15.89
C PHE A 139 6.93 26.85 -16.85
N HIS A 140 5.72 26.36 -16.63
CA HIS A 140 4.56 26.69 -17.45
C HIS A 140 4.25 28.20 -17.44
N LEU A 141 4.29 28.85 -16.27
CA LEU A 141 4.10 30.30 -16.14
C LEU A 141 5.23 31.12 -16.77
N ALA A 142 6.43 30.55 -16.90
CA ALA A 142 7.55 31.12 -17.65
C ALA A 142 7.43 30.87 -19.17
N ASN A 143 6.30 30.37 -19.66
CA ASN A 143 6.04 30.01 -21.06
C ASN A 143 7.06 29.00 -21.62
N LYS A 144 7.51 28.06 -20.78
CA LYS A 144 8.41 26.97 -21.16
C LYS A 144 7.61 25.78 -21.66
N LYS A 145 8.08 25.12 -22.72
CA LYS A 145 7.44 23.94 -23.31
C LYS A 145 7.76 22.69 -22.52
N ILE A 146 6.75 21.95 -22.10
CA ILE A 146 6.88 20.77 -21.24
C ILE A 146 6.34 19.53 -21.97
N ASN A 147 7.22 18.58 -22.27
CA ASN A 147 6.83 17.29 -22.86
C ASN A 147 6.94 16.17 -21.81
N PHE A 148 5.95 15.27 -21.77
CA PHE A 148 5.86 14.23 -20.74
C PHE A 148 5.51 12.84 -21.30
N TYR A 149 6.29 11.82 -20.95
CA TYR A 149 5.98 10.43 -21.31
C TYR A 149 6.25 9.49 -20.13
N GLY A 150 5.28 8.66 -19.75
CA GLY A 150 5.43 7.72 -18.63
C GLY A 150 4.15 7.53 -17.82
N ASP A 151 4.28 7.26 -16.52
CA ASP A 151 3.14 6.97 -15.62
C ASP A 151 2.03 8.04 -15.64
N ASP A 152 0.78 7.62 -15.87
CA ASP A 152 -0.37 8.51 -15.98
C ASP A 152 -0.68 9.33 -14.70
N THR A 153 -0.06 8.99 -13.57
CA THR A 153 -0.08 9.77 -12.33
C THR A 153 0.27 11.25 -12.54
N TRP A 154 1.19 11.58 -13.45
CA TRP A 154 1.53 12.98 -13.76
C TRP A 154 0.34 13.73 -14.39
N ILE A 155 -0.40 13.09 -15.28
CA ILE A 155 -1.58 13.66 -15.93
C ILE A 155 -2.71 13.83 -14.92
N LYS A 156 -2.91 12.85 -14.03
CA LYS A 156 -3.89 12.90 -12.92
C LYS A 156 -3.58 14.06 -11.96
N LEU A 157 -2.31 14.26 -11.62
CA LEU A 157 -1.89 15.34 -10.73
C LEU A 157 -2.02 16.71 -11.39
N PHE A 158 -1.50 16.90 -12.60
CA PHE A 158 -1.30 18.24 -13.15
C PHE A 158 -2.33 18.66 -14.20
N GLY A 159 -3.12 17.72 -14.72
CA GLY A 159 -3.98 17.94 -15.87
C GLY A 159 -3.20 17.93 -17.18
N THR A 160 -3.91 17.72 -18.28
CA THR A 160 -3.32 17.66 -19.62
C THR A 160 -2.86 19.03 -20.14
N ASP A 161 -3.41 20.13 -19.61
CA ASP A 161 -3.08 21.49 -20.02
C ASP A 161 -1.69 21.97 -19.58
N MET A 162 -1.02 21.21 -18.70
CA MET A 162 0.35 21.51 -18.29
C MET A 162 1.40 21.06 -19.32
N PHE A 163 1.04 20.15 -20.23
CA PHE A 163 1.96 19.50 -21.16
C PHE A 163 1.66 19.88 -22.61
N ASP A 164 2.69 20.19 -23.38
CA ASP A 164 2.60 20.54 -24.80
C ASP A 164 2.51 19.29 -25.70
N ASP A 165 3.20 18.21 -25.30
CA ASP A 165 3.09 16.88 -25.90
C ASP A 165 3.20 15.82 -24.79
N TYR A 166 2.33 14.82 -24.83
CA TYR A 166 2.30 13.82 -23.77
C TYR A 166 1.74 12.45 -24.18
N GLU A 167 2.24 11.40 -23.52
CA GLU A 167 1.62 10.08 -23.54
C GLU A 167 1.73 9.39 -22.16
N GLY A 168 0.58 9.10 -21.55
CA GLY A 168 0.48 8.42 -20.27
C GLY A 168 0.39 6.90 -20.41
N THR A 169 1.03 6.17 -19.51
CA THR A 169 0.95 4.72 -19.37
C THR A 169 0.33 4.37 -18.02
N SER A 170 -0.61 3.43 -18.01
CA SER A 170 -1.23 2.99 -16.76
C SER A 170 -0.27 2.09 -15.97
N SER A 171 0.07 2.51 -14.76
CA SER A 171 0.87 1.76 -13.77
C SER A 171 0.13 0.55 -13.17
N PHE A 172 -1.14 0.34 -13.51
CA PHE A 172 -1.97 -0.69 -12.89
C PHE A 172 -1.57 -2.13 -13.27
N PHE A 173 -0.89 -2.32 -14.40
CA PHE A 173 -0.43 -3.63 -14.85
C PHE A 173 1.02 -3.89 -14.39
N VAL A 174 1.19 -4.09 -13.09
CA VAL A 174 2.49 -4.30 -12.39
C VAL A 174 3.37 -5.42 -12.99
N LYS A 175 2.81 -6.30 -13.83
CA LYS A 175 3.55 -7.41 -14.46
C LYS A 175 4.11 -7.10 -15.84
N ASP A 176 3.76 -5.95 -16.43
CA ASP A 176 4.41 -5.47 -17.63
C ASP A 176 5.52 -4.48 -17.28
N TYR A 177 6.77 -4.95 -17.29
CA TYR A 177 7.96 -4.12 -17.09
C TYR A 177 8.70 -3.83 -18.41
N THR A 178 8.10 -4.15 -19.56
CA THR A 178 8.73 -4.00 -20.89
C THR A 178 7.96 -3.05 -21.79
N GLU A 179 6.66 -3.26 -22.01
CA GLU A 179 5.88 -2.37 -22.87
C GLU A 179 5.71 -0.99 -22.24
N VAL A 180 5.55 -0.91 -20.91
CA VAL A 180 5.51 0.38 -20.17
C VAL A 180 6.75 1.25 -20.41
N ASP A 181 7.95 0.66 -20.38
CA ASP A 181 9.20 1.41 -20.60
C ASP A 181 9.45 1.66 -22.09
N ASN A 182 9.03 0.74 -22.97
CA ASN A 182 9.06 0.95 -24.41
C ASN A 182 8.14 2.11 -24.84
N ASN A 183 7.01 2.31 -24.15
CA ASN A 183 6.11 3.43 -24.38
C ASN A 183 6.80 4.78 -24.13
N VAL A 184 7.66 4.86 -23.12
CA VAL A 184 8.48 6.04 -22.86
C VAL A 184 9.60 6.17 -23.87
N THR A 185 10.34 5.08 -24.09
CA THR A 185 11.59 5.08 -24.87
C THR A 185 11.37 5.44 -26.35
N ARG A 186 10.23 5.10 -26.94
CA ARG A 186 9.91 5.47 -28.34
C ARG A 186 9.86 6.97 -28.59
N HIS A 187 9.64 7.78 -27.55
CA HIS A 187 9.55 9.24 -27.66
C HIS A 187 10.88 9.97 -27.53
N ILE A 188 11.95 9.27 -27.14
CA ILE A 188 13.27 9.88 -26.95
C ILE A 188 13.81 10.43 -28.27
N GLU A 189 13.90 9.59 -29.31
CA GLU A 189 14.48 10.01 -30.59
C GLU A 189 13.74 11.19 -31.24
N PRO A 190 12.40 11.18 -31.36
CA PRO A 190 11.66 12.33 -31.88
C PRO A 190 11.94 13.62 -31.12
N ASN A 191 12.01 13.57 -29.78
CA ASN A 191 12.26 14.75 -28.95
C ASN A 191 13.70 15.25 -29.07
N LEU A 192 14.69 14.36 -29.16
CA LEU A 192 16.09 14.76 -29.36
C LEU A 192 16.36 15.32 -30.76
N ILE A 193 15.65 14.85 -31.79
CA ILE A 193 15.78 15.34 -33.17
C ILE A 193 15.08 16.68 -33.34
N ASN A 194 13.81 16.78 -32.93
CA ASN A 194 13.01 17.99 -33.13
C ASN A 194 13.43 19.12 -32.17
N ASN A 195 13.97 18.76 -31.01
CA ASN A 195 14.47 19.66 -29.97
C ASN A 195 13.47 20.77 -29.54
N ASN A 196 12.17 20.51 -29.72
CA ASN A 196 11.07 21.44 -29.49
C ASN A 196 10.46 21.24 -28.08
N TRP A 197 11.29 21.42 -27.07
CA TRP A 197 10.94 21.33 -25.64
C TRP A 197 11.95 22.13 -24.81
N ASP A 198 11.51 22.66 -23.67
CA ASP A 198 12.38 23.24 -22.64
C ASP A 198 12.53 22.26 -21.45
N VAL A 199 11.47 21.51 -21.15
CA VAL A 199 11.46 20.45 -20.14
C VAL A 199 10.98 19.15 -20.78
N LEU A 200 11.77 18.09 -20.68
CA LEU A 200 11.43 16.73 -21.11
C LEU A 200 11.36 15.81 -19.89
N ILE A 201 10.21 15.19 -19.67
CA ILE A 201 9.98 14.32 -18.52
C ILE A 201 9.75 12.89 -19.02
N LEU A 202 10.54 11.96 -18.50
CA LEU A 202 10.49 10.54 -18.82
C LEU A 202 10.33 9.77 -17.50
N HIS A 203 9.20 9.09 -17.31
CA HIS A 203 8.93 8.32 -16.09
C HIS A 203 8.83 6.81 -16.37
N TYR A 204 9.84 6.07 -15.92
CA TYR A 204 10.00 4.63 -16.10
C TYR A 204 9.49 3.84 -14.90
N LEU A 205 8.77 2.74 -15.17
CA LEU A 205 8.12 1.89 -14.15
C LEU A 205 8.76 0.51 -14.01
N GLY A 206 9.63 0.13 -14.96
CA GLY A 206 10.11 -1.24 -15.07
C GLY A 206 10.83 -1.80 -13.83
N LEU A 207 11.59 -1.00 -13.08
CA LEU A 207 12.26 -1.47 -11.86
C LEU A 207 11.25 -1.83 -10.77
N ASP A 208 10.29 -0.95 -10.48
CA ASP A 208 9.23 -1.20 -9.48
C ASP A 208 8.40 -2.45 -9.83
N HIS A 209 8.00 -2.56 -11.10
CA HIS A 209 7.24 -3.71 -11.61
C HIS A 209 8.00 -5.03 -11.45
N ILE A 210 9.29 -5.08 -11.77
CA ILE A 210 10.14 -6.26 -11.52
C ILE A 210 10.25 -6.51 -10.01
N GLY A 211 10.41 -5.45 -9.21
CA GLY A 211 10.42 -5.49 -7.76
C GLY A 211 9.22 -6.25 -7.20
N HIS A 212 8.00 -5.78 -7.46
CA HIS A 212 6.76 -6.42 -6.99
C HIS A 212 6.61 -7.86 -7.48
N ALA A 213 7.04 -8.14 -8.71
CA ALA A 213 6.89 -9.45 -9.32
C ALA A 213 7.88 -10.50 -8.75
N MET A 214 9.14 -10.10 -8.52
CA MET A 214 10.26 -11.03 -8.35
C MET A 214 11.24 -10.65 -7.22
N GLY A 215 11.09 -9.49 -6.60
CA GLY A 215 12.00 -8.94 -5.60
C GLY A 215 13.09 -8.04 -6.19
N SER A 216 14.01 -7.57 -5.35
CA SER A 216 14.96 -6.51 -5.71
C SER A 216 16.26 -6.98 -6.41
N SER A 217 16.49 -8.28 -6.52
CA SER A 217 17.75 -8.83 -7.06
C SER A 217 17.62 -10.04 -8.02
N PRO A 218 16.53 -10.22 -8.79
CA PRO A 218 16.49 -11.22 -9.86
C PRO A 218 17.39 -10.78 -11.05
N PRO A 219 17.82 -11.71 -11.93
CA PRO A 219 18.59 -11.37 -13.14
C PRO A 219 17.94 -10.30 -14.03
N GLU A 220 16.61 -10.30 -14.10
CA GLU A 220 15.79 -9.33 -14.83
C GLU A 220 16.02 -7.89 -14.34
N MET A 221 16.25 -7.70 -13.03
CA MET A 221 16.55 -6.40 -12.44
C MET A 221 17.85 -5.84 -13.00
N ASN A 222 18.89 -6.68 -13.12
CA ASN A 222 20.19 -6.27 -13.67
C ASN A 222 20.09 -5.87 -15.15
N MET A 223 19.32 -6.64 -15.93
CA MET A 223 19.07 -6.32 -17.35
C MET A 223 18.34 -4.99 -17.50
N LYS A 224 17.32 -4.75 -16.65
CA LYS A 224 16.55 -3.50 -16.68
C LYS A 224 17.39 -2.29 -16.25
N GLN A 225 18.24 -2.42 -15.23
CA GLN A 225 19.19 -1.37 -14.87
C GLN A 225 20.12 -1.02 -16.05
N ALA A 226 20.66 -2.01 -16.76
CA ALA A 226 21.52 -1.78 -17.93
C ALA A 226 20.77 -1.10 -19.09
N GLU A 227 19.49 -1.43 -19.29
CA GLU A 227 18.62 -0.76 -20.27
C GLU A 227 18.48 0.75 -19.95
N LEU A 228 18.13 1.08 -18.70
CA LEU A 228 17.98 2.45 -18.24
C LEU A 228 19.29 3.23 -18.29
N ASP A 229 20.41 2.59 -17.96
CA ASP A 229 21.75 3.19 -18.05
C ASP A 229 22.13 3.56 -19.50
N ASN A 230 21.81 2.71 -20.47
CA ASN A 230 22.01 3.01 -21.88
C ASN A 230 21.15 4.19 -22.35
N ILE A 231 19.92 4.30 -21.83
CA ILE A 231 19.03 5.45 -22.10
C ILE A 231 19.65 6.74 -21.54
N ILE A 232 20.11 6.72 -20.28
CA ILE A 232 20.77 7.86 -19.64
C ILE A 232 22.00 8.29 -20.44
N LYS A 233 22.84 7.33 -20.85
CA LYS A 233 24.03 7.58 -21.67
C LYS A 233 23.69 8.27 -22.98
N LYS A 234 22.66 7.78 -23.68
CA LYS A 234 22.18 8.36 -24.94
C LYS A 234 21.68 9.79 -24.77
N LEU A 235 20.91 10.07 -23.71
CA LEU A 235 20.42 11.42 -23.40
C LEU A 235 21.60 12.36 -23.12
N TYR A 236 22.56 11.92 -22.31
CA TYR A 236 23.77 12.69 -21.99
C TYR A 236 24.62 13.00 -23.25
N ASP A 237 24.87 12.00 -24.11
CA ASP A 237 25.69 12.18 -25.30
C ASP A 237 25.09 13.20 -26.28
N LYS A 238 23.75 13.19 -26.42
CA LYS A 238 22.99 14.10 -27.28
C LYS A 238 22.72 15.47 -26.68
N SER A 239 22.87 15.63 -25.36
CA SER A 239 22.68 16.90 -24.66
C SER A 239 23.89 17.84 -24.84
N ASP A 240 23.65 19.14 -24.82
CA ASP A 240 24.70 20.17 -24.80
C ASP A 240 25.06 20.59 -23.36
N GLU A 241 25.97 21.55 -23.21
CA GLU A 241 26.40 22.09 -21.91
C GLU A 241 25.31 22.93 -21.20
N ASN A 242 24.27 23.36 -21.91
CA ASN A 242 23.17 24.15 -21.35
C ASN A 242 21.96 23.30 -20.96
N THR A 243 22.09 21.98 -21.07
CA THR A 243 21.07 21.01 -20.67
C THR A 243 21.48 20.36 -19.34
N LEU A 244 20.54 20.31 -18.40
CA LEU A 244 20.66 19.53 -17.19
C LEU A 244 19.86 18.23 -17.34
N LEU A 245 20.54 17.09 -17.16
CA LEU A 245 19.90 15.77 -17.05
C LEU A 245 19.82 15.38 -15.58
N LEU A 246 18.62 15.22 -15.06
CA LEU A 246 18.34 14.81 -13.70
C LEU A 246 17.79 13.38 -13.70
N VAL A 247 18.55 12.45 -13.12
CA VAL A 247 18.11 11.06 -12.91
C VAL A 247 17.76 10.88 -11.44
N LEU A 248 16.55 10.43 -11.12
CA LEU A 248 16.14 10.29 -9.73
C LEU A 248 15.08 9.21 -9.52
N GLY A 249 15.12 8.61 -8.34
CA GLY A 249 14.07 7.78 -7.77
C GLY A 249 13.10 8.59 -6.93
N ASP A 250 11.83 8.21 -6.99
CA ASP A 250 10.78 8.71 -6.13
C ASP A 250 10.81 8.02 -4.75
N HIS A 251 11.12 6.73 -4.70
CA HIS A 251 11.43 5.93 -3.51
C HIS A 251 12.39 4.77 -3.82
N GLY A 252 12.70 3.95 -2.82
CA GLY A 252 13.31 2.63 -2.99
C GLY A 252 12.31 1.49 -2.77
N MET A 253 12.79 0.28 -2.48
CA MET A 253 11.96 -0.90 -2.21
C MET A 253 12.65 -1.86 -1.24
N THR A 254 11.88 -2.69 -0.53
CA THR A 254 12.41 -3.80 0.24
C THR A 254 12.96 -4.90 -0.67
N ASN A 255 13.71 -5.86 -0.12
CA ASN A 255 14.23 -6.97 -0.91
C ASN A 255 13.14 -7.88 -1.49
N SER A 256 11.96 -7.90 -0.88
CA SER A 256 10.77 -8.60 -1.41
C SER A 256 10.00 -7.78 -2.43
N GLY A 257 10.49 -6.59 -2.80
CA GLY A 257 9.85 -5.72 -3.79
C GLY A 257 8.65 -4.94 -3.29
N ASN A 258 8.51 -4.76 -1.97
CA ASN A 258 7.44 -3.91 -1.42
C ASN A 258 7.96 -2.50 -1.15
N HIS A 259 7.07 -1.52 -1.10
CA HIS A 259 7.36 -0.14 -0.71
C HIS A 259 6.15 0.49 0.00
N GLY A 260 6.21 1.76 0.37
CA GLY A 260 5.19 2.48 1.14
C GLY A 260 5.48 2.61 2.64
N GLY A 261 6.49 1.90 3.13
CA GLY A 261 6.96 1.91 4.51
C GLY A 261 8.01 2.98 4.81
N SER A 262 8.92 2.67 5.73
CA SER A 262 9.93 3.59 6.25
C SER A 262 11.28 2.94 6.50
N THR A 263 11.54 1.78 5.91
CA THR A 263 12.85 1.13 6.02
C THR A 263 13.90 1.91 5.23
N ASP A 264 15.18 1.71 5.55
CA ASP A 264 16.25 2.40 4.83
C ASP A 264 16.24 2.05 3.34
N SER A 265 15.96 0.80 2.96
CA SER A 265 15.85 0.38 1.56
C SER A 265 14.67 1.00 0.82
N GLU A 266 13.60 1.40 1.51
CA GLU A 266 12.45 2.10 0.92
C GLU A 266 12.67 3.62 0.85
N THR A 267 13.39 4.19 1.82
CA THR A 267 13.50 5.65 1.99
C THR A 267 14.75 6.25 1.34
N HIS A 268 15.77 5.46 1.00
CA HIS A 268 17.00 5.96 0.39
C HIS A 268 16.98 5.70 -1.12
N ALA A 269 16.44 6.67 -1.87
CA ALA A 269 16.39 6.64 -3.33
C ALA A 269 17.67 7.22 -3.93
N GLY A 270 18.02 6.80 -5.15
CA GLY A 270 19.12 7.38 -5.92
C GLY A 270 18.74 8.72 -6.55
N MET A 271 19.66 9.70 -6.57
CA MET A 271 19.48 10.96 -7.31
C MET A 271 20.82 11.46 -7.88
N CYS A 272 20.89 11.77 -9.17
CA CYS A 272 22.10 12.20 -9.84
C CYS A 272 21.82 13.37 -10.79
N PHE A 273 22.61 14.44 -10.65
CA PHE A 273 22.62 15.59 -11.57
C PHE A 273 23.73 15.40 -12.58
N ILE A 274 23.42 15.50 -13.87
CA ILE A 274 24.35 15.21 -14.97
C ILE A 274 24.37 16.38 -15.94
N SER A 275 25.56 16.88 -16.27
CA SER A 275 25.74 17.91 -17.31
C SER A 275 27.19 17.97 -17.77
N LYS A 276 27.41 18.29 -19.06
CA LYS A 276 28.75 18.56 -19.61
C LYS A 276 29.36 19.85 -19.06
N LYS A 277 28.57 20.72 -18.41
CA LYS A 277 29.04 21.94 -17.72
C LYS A 277 29.67 21.64 -16.35
N PHE A 278 29.48 20.44 -15.80
CA PHE A 278 30.12 20.05 -14.55
C PHE A 278 31.60 19.72 -14.75
N GLU A 279 32.45 20.31 -13.92
CA GLU A 279 33.87 19.98 -13.82
C GLU A 279 34.19 19.61 -12.36
N ILE A 280 33.61 18.51 -11.89
CA ILE A 280 33.67 18.12 -10.48
C ILE A 280 34.90 17.26 -10.21
N LYS A 281 35.72 17.67 -9.25
CA LYS A 281 36.73 16.79 -8.67
C LYS A 281 36.06 15.79 -7.73
N GLN A 282 35.85 14.57 -8.19
CA GLN A 282 35.13 13.57 -7.41
C GLN A 282 35.85 13.22 -6.10
N SER A 283 35.07 13.17 -5.03
CA SER A 283 35.54 12.78 -3.69
C SER A 283 35.61 11.26 -3.51
N HIS A 284 34.84 10.53 -4.31
CA HIS A 284 34.72 9.08 -4.32
C HIS A 284 34.79 8.59 -5.76
N HIS A 285 35.25 7.35 -5.97
CA HIS A 285 35.18 6.69 -7.27
C HIS A 285 33.96 5.76 -7.28
N LEU A 286 33.21 5.72 -8.38
CA LEU A 286 32.14 4.73 -8.59
C LEU A 286 32.65 3.55 -9.45
N PRO A 287 32.19 2.31 -9.19
CA PRO A 287 31.26 1.94 -8.12
C PRO A 287 31.89 1.97 -6.72
N ILE A 288 31.05 2.00 -5.68
CA ILE A 288 31.49 1.87 -4.29
C ILE A 288 31.65 0.38 -3.95
N GLU A 289 32.87 -0.05 -3.63
CA GLU A 289 33.28 -1.47 -3.43
C GLU A 289 32.81 -2.10 -2.09
N ASN A 290 31.83 -1.51 -1.40
CA ASN A 290 31.27 -2.08 -0.17
C ASN A 290 29.79 -1.74 -0.01
N GLU A 291 28.96 -2.78 0.04
CA GLU A 291 27.52 -2.68 0.24
C GLU A 291 27.22 -1.94 1.56
N GLN A 292 26.49 -0.84 1.45
CA GLN A 292 26.05 -0.06 2.61
C GLN A 292 24.73 -0.65 3.13
N GLU A 293 24.76 -1.33 4.29
CA GLU A 293 23.54 -1.94 4.88
C GLU A 293 22.40 -0.92 5.12
N ASN A 294 22.74 0.36 5.26
CA ASN A 294 21.79 1.45 5.48
C ASN A 294 21.42 2.21 4.19
N PHE A 295 21.88 1.75 3.02
CA PHE A 295 21.58 2.35 1.71
C PHE A 295 22.06 3.81 1.57
N LYS A 296 23.00 4.28 2.39
CA LYS A 296 23.54 5.65 2.32
C LYS A 296 24.80 5.69 1.48
N TYR A 297 24.62 5.98 0.19
CA TYR A 297 25.71 6.18 -0.76
C TYR A 297 25.99 7.66 -0.98
N LEU A 298 27.25 8.04 -1.14
CA LEU A 298 27.68 9.43 -1.34
C LEU A 298 27.11 10.37 -0.24
N LYS A 299 26.62 11.56 -0.62
CA LYS A 299 26.00 12.52 0.31
C LYS A 299 24.49 12.31 0.38
N VAL A 300 23.95 12.32 1.60
CA VAL A 300 22.49 12.23 1.84
C VAL A 300 21.87 13.63 1.85
N ILE A 301 20.78 13.81 1.10
CA ILE A 301 19.97 15.04 1.05
C ILE A 301 18.49 14.72 1.28
N GLN A 302 17.65 15.72 1.52
CA GLN A 302 16.20 15.53 1.50
C GLN A 302 15.69 15.63 0.07
N GLN A 303 14.74 14.80 -0.35
CA GLN A 303 14.16 14.92 -1.70
C GLN A 303 13.59 16.31 -2.00
N VAL A 304 13.01 16.97 -0.98
CA VAL A 304 12.45 18.32 -1.10
C VAL A 304 13.52 19.39 -1.40
N ASP A 305 14.80 19.13 -1.10
CA ASP A 305 15.92 20.04 -1.40
C ASP A 305 16.13 20.24 -2.91
N LEU A 306 15.59 19.33 -3.73
CA LEU A 306 15.60 19.43 -5.18
C LEU A 306 14.91 20.71 -5.67
N VAL A 307 13.76 21.06 -5.08
CA VAL A 307 12.88 22.13 -5.55
C VAL A 307 13.55 23.49 -5.54
N PRO A 308 14.07 24.01 -4.42
CA PRO A 308 14.74 25.31 -4.43
C PRO A 308 15.99 25.28 -5.31
N THR A 309 16.67 24.12 -5.39
CA THR A 309 17.89 23.94 -6.18
C THR A 309 17.60 24.07 -7.67
N LEU A 310 16.62 23.33 -8.21
CA LEU A 310 16.22 23.44 -9.61
C LEU A 310 15.69 24.85 -9.94
N MET A 311 14.82 25.41 -9.10
CA MET A 311 14.31 26.77 -9.34
C MET A 311 15.42 27.81 -9.38
N SER A 312 16.47 27.65 -8.57
CA SER A 312 17.65 28.54 -8.62
C SER A 312 18.50 28.32 -9.88
N LEU A 313 18.69 27.08 -10.33
CA LEU A 313 19.45 26.77 -11.54
C LEU A 313 18.79 27.32 -12.82
N PHE A 314 17.46 27.34 -12.87
CA PHE A 314 16.70 27.91 -13.99
C PHE A 314 16.27 29.37 -13.77
N ASN A 315 16.68 29.96 -12.64
CA ASN A 315 16.27 31.29 -12.19
C ASN A 315 14.74 31.51 -12.31
N LEU A 316 13.98 30.64 -11.66
CA LEU A 316 12.52 30.70 -11.49
C LEU A 316 12.16 30.93 -10.01
N PRO A 317 10.95 31.42 -9.69
CA PRO A 317 10.47 31.51 -8.31
C PRO A 317 10.43 30.15 -7.60
N ILE A 318 10.78 30.12 -6.31
CA ILE A 318 10.69 28.90 -5.50
C ILE A 318 9.22 28.70 -5.07
N PRO A 319 8.60 27.54 -5.32
CA PRO A 319 7.23 27.26 -4.92
C PRO A 319 6.94 27.60 -3.46
N LYS A 320 5.81 28.27 -3.18
CA LYS A 320 5.52 28.81 -1.84
C LYS A 320 5.52 27.77 -0.71
N ASN A 321 5.03 26.57 -0.99
CA ASN A 321 4.92 25.48 -0.01
C ASN A 321 6.20 24.63 0.11
N ASN A 322 7.29 25.04 -0.54
CA ASN A 322 8.57 24.38 -0.45
C ASN A 322 9.12 24.43 0.99
N VAL A 323 9.53 23.28 1.53
CA VAL A 323 10.28 23.17 2.80
C VAL A 323 11.74 22.78 2.56
N GLY A 324 12.15 22.60 1.31
CA GLY A 324 13.50 22.25 0.89
C GLY A 324 14.52 23.36 1.15
N VAL A 325 15.77 22.95 1.34
CA VAL A 325 16.94 23.83 1.42
C VAL A 325 17.82 23.61 0.20
N LEU A 326 18.44 24.66 -0.31
CA LEU A 326 19.38 24.58 -1.43
C LEU A 326 20.52 23.58 -1.18
N ILE A 327 20.83 22.77 -2.20
CA ILE A 327 21.97 21.83 -2.20
C ILE A 327 23.25 22.61 -2.49
N GLU A 328 24.04 22.87 -1.45
CA GLU A 328 25.26 23.69 -1.56
C GLU A 328 26.28 23.17 -2.56
N ASP A 329 26.48 21.86 -2.62
CA ASP A 329 27.53 21.25 -3.45
C ASP A 329 27.30 21.53 -4.95
N ILE A 330 26.04 21.62 -5.37
CA ILE A 330 25.67 21.97 -6.74
C ILE A 330 25.94 23.45 -7.02
N LEU A 331 25.58 24.32 -6.08
CA LEU A 331 25.79 25.77 -6.23
C LEU A 331 27.28 26.13 -6.23
N ASP A 332 28.09 25.45 -5.42
CA ASP A 332 29.54 25.69 -5.31
C ASP A 332 30.29 25.41 -6.61
N VAL A 333 29.77 24.50 -7.43
CA VAL A 333 30.37 24.14 -8.72
C VAL A 333 29.87 25.05 -9.84
N LEU A 334 28.57 25.41 -9.83
CA LEU A 334 27.93 26.07 -10.97
C LEU A 334 27.77 27.59 -10.84
N MET A 335 27.94 28.16 -9.66
CA MET A 335 27.63 29.58 -9.41
C MET A 335 28.78 30.34 -8.76
N SER A 336 28.85 31.64 -9.07
CA SER A 336 29.75 32.57 -8.36
C SER A 336 29.26 32.83 -6.93
N ASN A 337 30.18 33.25 -6.04
CA ASN A 337 29.87 33.57 -4.65
C ASN A 337 28.75 34.62 -4.50
N SER A 338 28.63 35.59 -5.42
CA SER A 338 27.57 36.60 -5.40
C SER A 338 26.20 36.00 -5.73
N ASN A 339 26.14 35.12 -6.74
CA ASN A 339 24.91 34.44 -7.13
C ASN A 339 24.47 33.46 -6.05
N LYS A 340 25.40 32.66 -5.51
CA LYS A 340 25.15 31.76 -4.38
C LYS A 340 24.50 32.49 -3.21
N LYS A 341 25.07 33.63 -2.78
CA LYS A 341 24.52 34.44 -1.67
C LYS A 341 23.09 34.93 -1.97
N THR A 342 22.83 35.35 -3.21
CA THR A 342 21.50 35.83 -3.63
C THR A 342 20.46 34.72 -3.54
N PHE A 343 20.73 33.54 -4.11
CA PHE A 343 19.77 32.43 -4.09
C PHE A 343 19.57 31.86 -2.67
N LEU A 344 20.62 31.81 -1.85
CA LEU A 344 20.49 31.45 -0.43
C LEU A 344 19.57 32.40 0.33
N GLN A 345 19.66 33.71 0.08
CA GLN A 345 18.76 34.69 0.69
C GLN A 345 17.31 34.52 0.20
N ARG A 346 17.10 34.18 -1.08
CA ARG A 346 15.76 33.88 -1.63
C ARG A 346 15.12 32.67 -0.94
N ASN A 347 15.85 31.56 -0.84
CA ASN A 347 15.36 30.35 -0.17
C ASN A 347 15.10 30.59 1.32
N LYS A 348 15.99 31.31 2.01
CA LYS A 348 15.81 31.68 3.42
C LYS A 348 14.54 32.49 3.64
N LYS A 349 14.36 33.55 2.85
CA LYS A 349 13.17 34.41 2.91
C LYS A 349 11.89 33.62 2.69
N GLN A 350 11.87 32.73 1.68
CA GLN A 350 10.72 31.87 1.40
C GLN A 350 10.38 30.95 2.59
N LEU A 351 11.39 30.34 3.22
CA LEU A 351 11.18 29.49 4.41
C LEU A 351 10.73 30.29 5.64
N ASP A 352 11.29 31.48 5.86
CA ASP A 352 10.90 32.39 6.95
C ASP A 352 9.44 32.86 6.78
N GLU A 353 9.00 33.16 5.55
CA GLU A 353 7.59 33.49 5.25
C GLU A 353 6.66 32.30 5.49
N LEU A 354 7.09 31.09 5.13
CA LEU A 354 6.33 29.88 5.35
C LEU A 354 6.15 29.58 6.85
N ILE A 355 7.18 29.76 7.68
CA ILE A 355 7.09 29.47 9.12
C ILE A 355 6.30 30.53 9.91
N ASN A 356 6.38 31.81 9.53
CA ASN A 356 5.62 32.89 10.18
C ASN A 356 4.09 32.73 10.01
N SER A 357 3.65 31.92 9.05
CA SER A 357 2.24 31.50 8.95
C SER A 357 1.84 30.41 9.97
N SER A 358 2.80 29.85 10.73
CA SER A 358 2.61 28.62 11.50
C SER A 358 3.01 28.65 12.99
N VAL A 359 3.93 29.52 13.48
CA VAL A 359 4.31 29.59 14.91
C VAL A 359 4.88 30.97 15.31
N ASP A 360 4.56 31.45 16.53
CA ASP A 360 5.16 32.62 17.22
C ASP A 360 6.70 32.47 17.35
N SER A 361 7.44 33.37 16.71
CA SER A 361 8.90 33.33 16.59
C SER A 361 9.57 34.28 17.59
N GLN A 362 9.88 33.80 18.80
CA GLN A 362 10.56 34.61 19.81
C GLN A 362 11.90 34.11 20.35
N ASP A 363 12.41 32.97 19.90
CA ASP A 363 13.79 32.58 20.20
C ASP A 363 14.43 32.02 18.94
N ILE A 364 15.58 32.58 18.54
CA ILE A 364 16.79 31.84 18.11
C ILE A 364 17.85 32.84 17.59
N ILE A 365 19.01 32.73 18.21
CA ILE A 365 20.25 33.53 18.07
C ILE A 365 21.07 33.09 16.83
N GLU A 366 21.85 34.05 16.30
CA GLU A 366 22.96 33.97 15.32
C GLU A 366 23.43 32.55 14.92
N LYS A 367 22.90 32.01 13.81
CA LYS A 367 23.44 30.84 13.08
C LYS A 367 23.72 31.21 11.63
N SER A 368 24.56 30.43 10.93
CA SER A 368 24.72 30.60 9.47
C SER A 368 23.36 30.38 8.77
N ASP A 369 23.13 31.08 7.66
CA ASP A 369 21.83 31.07 6.95
C ASP A 369 21.33 29.65 6.63
N ILE A 370 22.25 28.73 6.33
CA ILE A 370 21.91 27.34 5.97
C ILE A 370 21.59 26.49 7.19
N GLN A 371 22.30 26.68 8.30
CA GLN A 371 21.96 25.99 9.55
C GLN A 371 20.59 26.45 10.07
N HIS A 372 20.26 27.73 9.88
CA HIS A 372 18.93 28.26 10.14
C HIS A 372 17.88 27.60 9.25
N MET A 373 18.08 27.60 7.93
CA MET A 373 17.15 26.96 6.99
C MET A 373 16.96 25.46 7.25
N LYS A 374 18.02 24.71 7.58
CA LYS A 374 17.91 23.28 7.95
C LYS A 374 17.11 23.06 9.23
N LEU A 375 17.19 23.99 10.18
CA LEU A 375 16.36 23.96 11.39
C LEU A 375 14.89 24.22 11.04
N LEU A 376 14.61 25.22 10.20
CA LEU A 376 13.26 25.52 9.71
C LEU A 376 12.67 24.35 8.94
N GLN A 377 13.44 23.77 8.01
CA GLN A 377 13.06 22.58 7.27
C GLN A 377 12.64 21.46 8.22
N LYS A 378 13.47 21.16 9.23
CA LYS A 378 13.15 20.13 10.22
C LYS A 378 11.84 20.45 10.96
N GLN A 379 11.66 21.69 11.43
CA GLN A 379 10.42 22.12 12.11
C GLN A 379 9.18 22.01 11.21
N LEU A 380 9.27 22.46 9.96
CA LEU A 380 8.18 22.39 8.98
C LEU A 380 7.86 20.95 8.58
N MET A 381 8.88 20.07 8.52
CA MET A 381 8.68 18.64 8.30
C MET A 381 8.03 17.98 9.51
N ASP A 382 8.45 18.32 10.73
CA ASP A 382 7.89 17.81 11.99
C ASP A 382 6.45 18.33 12.23
N SER A 383 6.10 19.52 11.73
CA SER A 383 4.73 20.09 11.79
C SER A 383 3.68 19.30 10.98
N SER A 384 4.10 18.29 10.20
CA SER A 384 3.22 17.26 9.64
C SER A 384 2.44 16.46 10.68
N THR A 385 2.63 16.75 11.97
CA THR A 385 1.98 16.16 13.13
C THR A 385 1.00 17.10 13.85
N ASN A 386 0.41 18.09 13.16
CA ASN A 386 -0.60 18.98 13.76
C ASN A 386 -1.94 18.25 13.98
N TYR A 387 -1.97 17.36 14.97
CA TYR A 387 -3.11 16.55 15.35
C TYR A 387 -4.23 17.41 15.94
N ASN A 388 -5.49 17.07 15.64
CA ASN A 388 -6.62 17.68 16.32
C ASN A 388 -6.84 16.98 17.67
N TYR A 389 -6.15 17.48 18.70
CA TYR A 389 -6.19 16.92 20.06
C TYR A 389 -7.60 16.90 20.65
N SER A 390 -8.45 17.88 20.34
CA SER A 390 -9.83 17.88 20.85
C SER A 390 -10.61 16.65 20.38
N LEU A 391 -10.48 16.28 19.10
CA LEU A 391 -11.11 15.08 18.56
C LEU A 391 -10.46 13.79 19.10
N ILE A 392 -9.14 13.78 19.24
CA ILE A 392 -8.41 12.63 19.82
C ILE A 392 -8.83 12.39 21.27
N TYR A 393 -8.84 13.41 22.12
CA TYR A 393 -9.23 13.25 23.52
C TYR A 393 -10.71 12.86 23.67
N CYS A 394 -11.58 13.45 22.86
CA CYS A 394 -13.00 13.09 22.84
C CYS A 394 -13.19 11.61 22.46
N SER A 395 -12.57 11.16 21.37
CA SER A 395 -12.67 9.76 20.91
C SER A 395 -12.05 8.78 21.90
N MET A 396 -10.89 9.09 22.50
CA MET A 396 -10.32 8.25 23.56
C MET A 396 -11.25 8.16 24.78
N GLY A 397 -11.81 9.29 25.22
CA GLY A 397 -12.81 9.30 26.30
C GLY A 397 -14.02 8.41 25.99
N LEU A 398 -14.57 8.52 24.78
CA LEU A 398 -15.65 7.65 24.30
C LEU A 398 -15.24 6.16 24.30
N ALA A 399 -14.03 5.84 23.83
CA ALA A 399 -13.54 4.46 23.79
C ALA A 399 -13.46 3.82 25.19
N PHE A 400 -12.96 4.57 26.19
CA PHE A 400 -12.90 4.09 27.57
C PHE A 400 -14.28 3.99 28.23
N VAL A 401 -15.22 4.88 27.92
CA VAL A 401 -16.61 4.81 28.41
C VAL A 401 -17.38 3.65 27.78
N MET A 402 -17.07 3.28 26.54
CA MET A 402 -17.70 2.14 25.87
C MET A 402 -17.43 0.80 26.57
N ILE A 403 -16.28 0.63 27.22
CA ILE A 403 -15.93 -0.60 27.95
C ILE A 403 -16.99 -0.94 29.03
N PRO A 404 -17.24 -0.08 30.05
CA PRO A 404 -18.28 -0.37 31.03
C PRO A 404 -19.68 -0.44 30.41
N CYS A 405 -19.99 0.31 29.35
CA CYS A 405 -21.27 0.18 28.64
C CYS A 405 -21.47 -1.22 28.05
N VAL A 406 -20.44 -1.78 27.40
CA VAL A 406 -20.46 -3.15 26.86
C VAL A 406 -20.57 -4.18 28.00
N ILE A 407 -19.83 -3.99 29.10
CA ILE A 407 -19.88 -4.87 30.27
C ILE A 407 -21.28 -4.86 30.91
N LEU A 408 -21.83 -3.68 31.19
CA LEU A 408 -23.16 -3.52 31.78
C LEU A 408 -24.26 -4.09 30.88
N TYR A 409 -24.11 -3.94 29.56
CA TYR A 409 -25.13 -4.35 28.61
C TYR A 409 -25.12 -5.85 28.28
N THR A 410 -23.95 -6.47 28.26
CA THR A 410 -23.83 -7.92 28.11
C THR A 410 -24.45 -8.66 29.29
N LYS A 411 -24.66 -7.99 30.45
CA LYS A 411 -25.41 -8.42 31.66
C LYS A 411 -24.99 -9.77 32.25
N GLU A 412 -23.91 -10.35 31.76
CA GLU A 412 -23.38 -11.64 32.17
C GLU A 412 -21.85 -11.59 32.13
N PHE A 413 -21.20 -10.71 32.89
CA PHE A 413 -19.76 -10.87 33.11
C PHE A 413 -19.48 -12.05 34.06
N ASN A 414 -19.94 -13.23 33.65
CA ASN A 414 -19.60 -14.50 34.24
C ASN A 414 -18.16 -14.87 33.86
N PHE A 415 -17.62 -15.89 34.53
CA PHE A 415 -16.35 -16.55 34.18
C PHE A 415 -16.21 -16.89 32.68
N GLN A 416 -17.34 -16.91 31.96
CA GLN A 416 -17.50 -17.19 30.53
C GLN A 416 -16.85 -16.16 29.59
N TYR A 417 -16.68 -14.91 30.00
CA TYR A 417 -16.09 -13.85 29.17
C TYR A 417 -14.60 -13.59 29.46
N ILE A 418 -14.06 -14.20 30.52
CA ILE A 418 -12.66 -14.03 30.95
C ILE A 418 -11.70 -14.32 29.80
N GLY A 419 -11.95 -15.37 29.01
CA GLY A 419 -11.10 -15.70 27.86
C GLY A 419 -11.03 -14.59 26.81
N VAL A 420 -12.17 -13.99 26.45
CA VAL A 420 -12.23 -12.89 25.48
C VAL A 420 -11.58 -11.64 26.05
N VAL A 421 -11.79 -11.34 27.34
CA VAL A 421 -11.20 -10.18 28.02
C VAL A 421 -9.67 -10.30 28.07
N ILE A 422 -9.15 -11.47 28.46
CA ILE A 422 -7.70 -11.74 28.46
C ILE A 422 -7.14 -11.57 27.04
N LEU A 423 -7.80 -12.14 26.03
CA LEU A 423 -7.41 -11.98 24.63
C LEU A 423 -7.36 -10.50 24.23
N SER A 424 -8.36 -9.71 24.61
CA SER A 424 -8.44 -8.27 24.32
C SER A 424 -7.29 -7.49 24.96
N ILE A 425 -6.95 -7.81 26.21
CA ILE A 425 -5.87 -7.16 26.95
C ILE A 425 -4.51 -7.51 26.32
N ILE A 426 -4.28 -8.78 25.96
CA ILE A 426 -3.05 -9.21 25.30
C ILE A 426 -2.85 -8.44 23.99
N LEU A 427 -3.89 -8.33 23.16
CA LEU A 427 -3.84 -7.61 21.88
C LEU A 427 -3.69 -6.10 22.07
N GLY A 428 -4.34 -5.53 23.09
CA GLY A 428 -4.21 -4.13 23.44
C GLY A 428 -2.80 -3.78 23.91
N ILE A 429 -2.23 -4.56 24.82
CA ILE A 429 -0.86 -4.36 25.32
C ILE A 429 0.17 -4.58 24.20
N SER A 430 -0.02 -5.60 23.35
CA SER A 430 0.91 -5.87 22.26
C SER A 430 1.00 -4.69 21.28
N SER A 431 -0.06 -3.90 21.14
CA SER A 431 -0.07 -2.73 20.27
C SER A 431 0.81 -1.55 20.72
N PHE A 432 1.44 -1.62 21.89
CA PHE A 432 2.41 -0.60 22.35
C PHE A 432 3.81 -0.79 21.77
N ALA A 433 4.10 -1.94 21.17
CA ALA A 433 5.37 -2.21 20.52
C ALA A 433 5.15 -2.42 19.02
N THR A 434 5.88 -1.65 18.21
CA THR A 434 5.75 -1.65 16.75
C THR A 434 6.02 -3.02 16.15
N SER A 435 7.00 -3.76 16.68
CA SER A 435 7.31 -5.12 16.25
C SER A 435 6.16 -6.11 16.43
N PHE A 436 5.33 -5.95 17.46
CA PHE A 436 4.14 -6.78 17.66
C PHE A 436 2.98 -6.37 16.76
N ILE A 437 2.90 -5.10 16.34
CA ILE A 437 1.94 -4.67 15.32
C ILE A 437 2.31 -5.29 13.97
N GLU A 438 3.59 -5.25 13.58
CA GLU A 438 4.08 -5.86 12.33
C GLU A 438 3.88 -7.38 12.32
N GLU A 439 4.07 -8.02 13.47
CA GLU A 439 4.07 -9.48 13.63
C GLU A 439 2.81 -10.01 14.37
N GLU A 440 1.69 -9.29 14.28
CA GLU A 440 0.44 -9.58 15.00
C GLU A 440 -0.07 -11.02 14.77
N HIS A 441 0.12 -11.53 13.55
CA HIS A 441 -0.22 -12.91 13.16
C HIS A 441 0.40 -13.98 14.10
N LYS A 442 1.57 -13.71 14.71
CA LYS A 442 2.20 -14.61 15.68
C LYS A 442 1.39 -14.72 16.96
N VAL A 443 0.82 -13.61 17.43
CA VAL A 443 -0.03 -13.56 18.63
C VAL A 443 -1.25 -14.43 18.41
N TRP A 444 -1.93 -14.26 17.26
CA TRP A 444 -3.08 -15.07 16.89
C TRP A 444 -2.76 -16.57 16.82
N TYR A 445 -1.70 -16.93 16.09
CA TYR A 445 -1.30 -18.33 15.91
C TYR A 445 -1.00 -19.02 17.25
N TRP A 446 -0.15 -18.42 18.08
CA TRP A 446 0.27 -19.05 19.34
C TRP A 446 -0.85 -19.15 20.37
N LEU A 447 -1.75 -18.18 20.41
CA LEU A 447 -2.93 -18.26 21.28
C LEU A 447 -3.88 -19.37 20.83
N MET A 448 -4.10 -19.57 19.52
CA MET A 448 -4.93 -20.68 19.02
C MET A 448 -4.31 -22.04 19.34
N VAL A 449 -3.00 -22.18 19.13
CA VAL A 449 -2.25 -23.39 19.50
C VAL A 449 -2.38 -23.65 21.00
N PHE A 450 -2.22 -22.63 21.84
CA PHE A 450 -2.36 -22.74 23.29
C PHE A 450 -3.75 -23.25 23.69
N ILE A 451 -4.83 -22.71 23.11
CA ILE A 451 -6.21 -23.15 23.40
C ILE A 451 -6.41 -24.62 23.01
N LEU A 452 -5.99 -25.01 21.80
CA LEU A 452 -6.18 -26.39 21.32
C LEU A 452 -5.34 -27.40 22.11
N VAL A 453 -4.07 -27.09 22.40
CA VAL A 453 -3.20 -27.97 23.19
C VAL A 453 -3.70 -28.07 24.64
N SER A 454 -4.11 -26.96 25.24
CA SER A 454 -4.68 -26.96 26.60
C SER A 454 -5.96 -27.79 26.66
N SER A 455 -6.79 -27.75 25.60
CA SER A 455 -7.99 -28.58 25.53
C SER A 455 -7.67 -30.09 25.55
N ILE A 456 -6.58 -30.52 24.88
CA ILE A 456 -6.12 -31.91 24.92
C ILE A 456 -5.62 -32.29 26.32
N ILE A 457 -4.86 -31.40 26.98
CA ILE A 457 -4.24 -31.67 28.29
C ILE A 457 -5.28 -31.68 29.42
N MET A 458 -6.19 -30.70 29.46
CA MET A 458 -7.17 -30.58 30.54
C MET A 458 -8.25 -31.68 30.49
N LEU A 459 -8.49 -32.26 29.32
CA LEU A 459 -9.50 -33.29 29.15
C LEU A 459 -8.90 -34.72 29.27
N LYS A 460 -7.60 -34.87 29.57
CA LYS A 460 -6.83 -36.14 29.50
C LYS A 460 -7.40 -37.31 30.33
N SER A 461 -8.27 -37.06 31.31
CA SER A 461 -8.97 -38.10 32.09
C SER A 461 -10.34 -38.53 31.52
N ILE A 462 -10.86 -37.85 30.48
CA ILE A 462 -12.24 -37.99 29.94
C ILE A 462 -12.25 -38.14 28.39
N VAL A 463 -11.09 -38.01 27.72
CA VAL A 463 -11.02 -37.87 26.25
C VAL A 463 -10.99 -39.21 25.52
N GLU A 464 -11.91 -39.38 24.58
CA GLU A 464 -11.86 -40.47 23.60
C GLU A 464 -10.79 -40.20 22.54
N LEU A 465 -10.18 -41.26 21.99
CA LEU A 465 -9.19 -41.16 20.91
C LEU A 465 -9.67 -40.28 19.73
N LYS A 466 -10.98 -40.32 19.44
CA LYS A 466 -11.63 -39.50 18.42
C LYS A 466 -11.41 -37.99 18.65
N ASP A 467 -11.52 -37.52 19.88
CA ASP A 467 -11.39 -36.11 20.24
C ASP A 467 -9.93 -35.62 20.15
N ILE A 468 -8.96 -36.52 20.43
CA ILE A 468 -7.53 -36.25 20.19
C ILE A 468 -7.29 -36.09 18.69
N ILE A 469 -7.81 -37.02 17.87
CA ILE A 469 -7.66 -36.98 16.41
C ILE A 469 -8.26 -35.69 15.83
N LEU A 470 -9.43 -35.27 16.32
CA LEU A 470 -10.06 -34.02 15.87
C LEU A 470 -9.21 -32.79 16.22
N ASN A 471 -8.69 -32.69 17.44
CA ASN A 471 -7.83 -31.56 17.84
C ASN A 471 -6.48 -31.57 17.12
N LEU A 472 -5.87 -32.75 16.89
CA LEU A 472 -4.68 -32.86 16.05
C LEU A 472 -4.97 -32.42 14.62
N GLY A 473 -6.13 -32.78 14.07
CA GLY A 473 -6.59 -32.29 12.77
C GLY A 473 -6.71 -30.77 12.71
N LEU A 474 -7.26 -30.13 13.76
CA LEU A 474 -7.33 -28.67 13.87
C LEU A 474 -5.94 -28.03 13.93
N LEU A 475 -5.01 -28.60 14.70
CA LEU A 475 -3.62 -28.14 14.77
C LEU A 475 -2.91 -28.29 13.41
N SER A 476 -3.14 -29.39 12.69
CA SER A 476 -2.62 -29.58 11.34
C SER A 476 -3.16 -28.55 10.37
N CYS A 477 -4.46 -28.24 10.40
CA CYS A 477 -5.06 -27.20 9.56
C CYS A 477 -4.46 -25.82 9.87
N LEU A 478 -4.31 -25.46 11.15
CA LEU A 478 -3.65 -24.22 11.57
C LEU A 478 -2.21 -24.13 11.08
N ARG A 479 -1.45 -25.23 11.15
CA ARG A 479 -0.08 -25.27 10.65
C ARG A 479 -0.01 -25.08 9.14
N ILE A 480 -0.90 -25.71 8.38
CA ILE A 480 -0.99 -25.55 6.93
C ILE A 480 -1.31 -24.10 6.57
N MET A 481 -2.33 -23.51 7.21
CA MET A 481 -2.70 -22.10 6.96
C MET A 481 -1.55 -21.15 7.27
N LYS A 482 -0.87 -21.32 8.42
CA LYS A 482 0.27 -20.48 8.82
C LYS A 482 1.46 -20.59 7.86
N SER A 483 1.66 -21.74 7.23
CA SER A 483 2.76 -21.97 6.29
C SER A 483 2.41 -21.63 4.84
N TRP A 484 1.21 -21.08 4.60
CA TRP A 484 0.73 -20.85 3.23
C TRP A 484 1.46 -19.71 2.54
N ASN A 485 1.47 -18.55 3.18
CA ASN A 485 2.06 -17.31 2.68
C ASN A 485 3.01 -16.69 3.72
N ASN A 486 3.76 -15.68 3.28
CA ASN A 486 4.44 -14.79 4.22
C ASN A 486 3.38 -13.99 4.98
N SER A 487 3.41 -14.09 6.30
CA SER A 487 2.57 -13.31 7.20
C SER A 487 3.52 -12.41 7.99
N GLY A 488 3.34 -11.10 7.91
CA GLY A 488 4.22 -10.11 8.57
C GLY A 488 5.17 -9.39 7.61
N GLN A 489 5.91 -8.43 8.15
CA GLN A 489 6.76 -7.51 7.37
C GLN A 489 8.26 -7.72 7.65
N LYS A 490 8.60 -8.22 8.84
CA LYS A 490 10.00 -8.25 9.29
C LYS A 490 10.79 -9.44 8.76
N PHE A 491 10.11 -10.56 8.52
CA PHE A 491 10.74 -11.81 8.11
C PHE A 491 10.13 -12.32 6.82
N PHE A 492 10.98 -12.60 5.84
CA PHE A 492 10.57 -13.23 4.60
C PHE A 492 11.02 -14.70 4.59
N TYR A 493 10.06 -15.59 4.39
CA TYR A 493 10.28 -17.02 4.26
C TYR A 493 10.21 -17.44 2.78
N TYR A 494 11.16 -18.24 2.34
CA TYR A 494 11.19 -18.80 0.98
C TYR A 494 10.44 -20.14 0.90
N ASP A 495 10.47 -20.94 1.97
CA ASP A 495 9.86 -22.27 2.03
C ASP A 495 8.37 -22.22 2.36
N LEU A 496 7.59 -21.61 1.45
CA LEU A 496 6.14 -21.44 1.59
C LEU A 496 5.36 -22.31 0.60
N ILE A 497 4.14 -22.69 0.99
CA ILE A 497 3.24 -23.44 0.10
C ILE A 497 2.92 -22.61 -1.15
N SER A 498 2.71 -21.30 -1.01
CA SER A 498 2.44 -20.42 -2.16
C SER A 498 3.57 -20.39 -3.17
N ASN A 499 4.83 -20.32 -2.71
CA ASN A 499 6.00 -20.40 -3.59
C ASN A 499 6.11 -21.78 -4.26
N PHE A 500 5.85 -22.86 -3.52
CA PHE A 500 5.78 -24.20 -4.09
C PHE A 500 4.70 -24.32 -5.18
N LEU A 501 3.50 -23.76 -4.95
CA LEU A 501 2.40 -23.79 -5.91
C LEU A 501 2.66 -22.92 -7.15
N LYS A 502 3.33 -21.77 -7.01
CA LYS A 502 3.80 -20.95 -8.13
C LYS A 502 4.71 -21.76 -9.05
N ASN A 503 5.63 -22.55 -8.48
CA ASN A 503 6.56 -23.38 -9.25
C ASN A 503 5.94 -24.70 -9.75
N ASN A 504 4.76 -25.09 -9.25
CA ASN A 504 4.10 -26.36 -9.56
C ASN A 504 2.63 -26.15 -9.95
N GLU A 505 2.44 -25.50 -11.09
CA GLU A 505 1.14 -25.00 -11.52
C GLU A 505 0.07 -26.09 -11.68
N LYS A 506 0.45 -27.27 -12.20
CA LYS A 506 -0.47 -28.42 -12.33
C LYS A 506 -1.04 -28.84 -10.97
N ILE A 507 -0.23 -28.78 -9.91
CA ILE A 507 -0.67 -29.07 -8.55
C ILE A 507 -1.61 -27.96 -8.07
N CYS A 508 -1.27 -26.69 -8.33
CA CYS A 508 -2.13 -25.55 -8.01
C CYS A 508 -3.53 -25.68 -8.63
N TRP A 509 -3.60 -25.96 -9.93
CA TRP A 509 -4.86 -26.16 -10.65
C TRP A 509 -5.62 -27.42 -10.20
N GLY A 510 -4.91 -28.50 -9.88
CA GLY A 510 -5.51 -29.70 -9.29
C GLY A 510 -6.15 -29.43 -7.93
N LEU A 511 -5.49 -28.66 -7.08
CA LEU A 511 -6.02 -28.23 -5.78
C LEU A 511 -7.16 -27.21 -5.91
N PHE A 512 -7.14 -26.35 -6.94
CA PHE A 512 -8.25 -25.48 -7.27
C PHE A 512 -9.49 -26.31 -7.67
N LEU A 513 -9.33 -27.28 -8.57
CA LEU A 513 -10.41 -28.19 -8.95
C LEU A 513 -10.95 -28.95 -7.72
N PHE A 514 -10.07 -29.45 -6.87
CA PHE A 514 -10.45 -30.10 -5.61
C PHE A 514 -11.29 -29.16 -4.73
N THR A 515 -10.94 -27.88 -4.65
CA THR A 515 -11.68 -26.87 -3.88
C THR A 515 -13.08 -26.62 -4.46
N LEU A 516 -13.21 -26.57 -5.79
CA LEU A 516 -14.51 -26.46 -6.46
C LEU A 516 -15.38 -27.71 -6.22
N VAL A 517 -14.80 -28.91 -6.27
CA VAL A 517 -15.50 -30.16 -5.97
C VAL A 517 -15.96 -30.19 -4.51
N MET A 518 -15.11 -29.79 -3.56
CA MET A 518 -15.48 -29.69 -2.16
C MET A 518 -16.63 -28.69 -1.93
N SER A 519 -16.61 -27.55 -2.63
CA SER A 519 -17.68 -26.55 -2.59
C SER A 519 -19.02 -27.11 -3.10
N LEU A 520 -18.99 -27.90 -4.19
CA LEU A 520 -20.17 -28.61 -4.70
C LEU A 520 -20.72 -29.63 -3.71
N VAL A 521 -19.84 -30.41 -3.06
CA VAL A 521 -20.23 -31.43 -2.07
C VAL A 521 -20.97 -30.82 -0.88
N MET A 522 -20.68 -29.56 -0.51
CA MET A 522 -21.43 -28.87 0.54
C MET A 522 -22.90 -28.60 0.15
N ILE A 523 -23.17 -28.38 -1.14
CA ILE A 523 -24.52 -28.09 -1.67
C ILE A 523 -25.29 -29.36 -2.02
N ARG A 524 -24.67 -30.56 -2.00
CA ARG A 524 -25.28 -31.87 -2.30
C ARG A 524 -26.64 -32.12 -1.62
N LYS A 525 -26.85 -31.57 -0.43
CA LYS A 525 -28.09 -31.77 0.34
C LYS A 525 -29.20 -30.75 -0.03
N GLY A 526 -28.94 -29.87 -0.99
CA GLY A 526 -29.89 -28.91 -1.54
C GLY A 526 -30.78 -29.49 -2.64
N SER A 527 -31.61 -28.62 -3.23
CA SER A 527 -32.48 -28.92 -4.36
C SER A 527 -31.68 -29.19 -5.64
N LEU A 528 -32.30 -29.89 -6.61
CA LEU A 528 -31.69 -30.12 -7.93
C LEU A 528 -31.30 -28.80 -8.62
N LEU A 529 -32.09 -27.75 -8.44
CA LEU A 529 -31.80 -26.42 -8.97
C LEU A 529 -30.53 -25.83 -8.34
N GLU A 530 -30.38 -25.91 -7.01
CA GLU A 530 -29.17 -25.42 -6.33
C GLU A 530 -27.92 -26.19 -6.76
N ILE A 531 -28.03 -27.50 -6.94
CA ILE A 531 -26.93 -28.35 -7.44
C ILE A 531 -26.57 -27.98 -8.88
N ALA A 532 -27.57 -27.77 -9.75
CA ALA A 532 -27.35 -27.36 -11.15
C ALA A 532 -26.68 -25.99 -11.23
N ILE A 533 -27.14 -25.01 -10.44
CA ILE A 533 -26.54 -23.67 -10.36
C ILE A 533 -25.10 -23.77 -9.85
N ALA A 534 -24.84 -24.51 -8.78
CA ALA A 534 -23.50 -24.69 -8.24
C ALA A 534 -22.55 -25.37 -9.25
N THR A 535 -23.04 -26.37 -9.99
CA THR A 535 -22.28 -27.05 -11.05
C THR A 535 -21.90 -26.08 -12.16
N TYR A 536 -22.86 -25.27 -12.63
CA TYR A 536 -22.61 -24.21 -13.60
C TYR A 536 -21.59 -23.17 -13.09
N LEU A 537 -21.71 -22.75 -11.83
CA LEU A 537 -20.78 -21.82 -11.20
C LEU A 537 -19.37 -22.40 -11.12
N SER A 538 -19.20 -23.64 -10.65
CA SER A 538 -17.89 -24.31 -10.61
C SER A 538 -17.22 -24.34 -11.99
N TRP A 539 -17.96 -24.73 -13.02
CA TRP A 539 -17.43 -24.78 -14.38
C TRP A 539 -17.08 -23.38 -14.90
N SER A 540 -17.99 -22.41 -14.75
CA SER A 540 -17.80 -21.04 -15.22
C SER A 540 -16.63 -20.34 -14.52
N LEU A 541 -16.47 -20.57 -13.21
CA LEU A 541 -15.37 -20.04 -12.42
C LEU A 541 -14.03 -20.62 -12.84
N PHE A 542 -13.97 -21.92 -13.12
CA PHE A 542 -12.76 -22.56 -13.60
C PHE A 542 -12.30 -21.96 -14.94
N ILE A 543 -13.22 -21.83 -15.89
CA ILE A 543 -12.95 -21.22 -17.20
C ILE A 543 -12.59 -19.74 -17.08
N TYR A 544 -13.31 -18.98 -16.24
CA TYR A 544 -13.02 -17.57 -16.01
C TYR A 544 -11.61 -17.38 -15.44
N LYS A 545 -11.25 -18.12 -14.38
CA LYS A 545 -9.90 -18.02 -13.79
C LYS A 545 -8.84 -18.47 -14.79
N LEU A 546 -9.11 -19.49 -15.62
CA LEU A 546 -8.17 -19.91 -16.66
C LEU A 546 -7.87 -18.79 -17.65
N ASN A 547 -8.91 -18.18 -18.20
CA ASN A 547 -8.75 -17.09 -19.17
C ASN A 547 -8.13 -15.84 -18.50
N TRP A 548 -8.50 -15.54 -17.25
CA TRP A 548 -7.93 -14.44 -16.48
C TRP A 548 -6.42 -14.62 -16.25
N GLU A 549 -6.00 -15.80 -15.79
CA GLU A 549 -4.59 -16.11 -15.52
C GLU A 549 -3.78 -16.15 -16.82
N SER A 550 -4.32 -16.67 -17.94
CA SER A 550 -3.62 -16.68 -19.23
C SER A 550 -3.26 -15.29 -19.78
N LYS A 551 -3.92 -14.25 -19.28
CA LYS A 551 -3.63 -12.86 -19.66
C LYS A 551 -2.84 -12.10 -18.61
N ASN A 552 -3.14 -12.35 -17.35
CA ASN A 552 -2.70 -11.50 -16.24
C ASN A 552 -1.66 -12.18 -15.34
N SER A 553 -1.22 -13.42 -15.63
CA SER A 553 -0.22 -14.10 -14.80
C SER A 553 0.95 -14.71 -15.57
N SER A 554 2.04 -14.86 -14.81
CA SER A 554 3.30 -15.45 -15.24
C SER A 554 3.30 -16.98 -15.14
N LEU A 555 2.12 -17.58 -14.90
CA LEU A 555 2.01 -19.04 -14.89
C LEU A 555 2.15 -19.53 -16.34
N ASP A 556 3.07 -20.45 -16.59
CA ASP A 556 3.26 -21.14 -17.85
C ASP A 556 2.05 -22.07 -18.13
N LEU A 557 1.00 -21.45 -18.65
CA LEU A 557 -0.21 -22.12 -19.09
C LEU A 557 -0.06 -22.74 -20.48
N SER A 558 1.16 -22.95 -21.00
CA SER A 558 1.40 -23.60 -22.30
C SER A 558 0.70 -24.95 -22.41
N TRP A 559 0.63 -25.71 -21.32
CA TRP A 559 -0.09 -26.99 -21.24
C TRP A 559 -1.62 -26.85 -21.34
N MET A 560 -2.17 -25.66 -21.06
CA MET A 560 -3.60 -25.33 -21.17
C MET A 560 -3.95 -24.47 -22.38
N ASN A 561 -3.00 -24.00 -23.19
CA ASN A 561 -3.26 -23.11 -24.34
C ASN A 561 -4.27 -23.67 -25.37
N LYS A 562 -4.49 -24.99 -25.41
CA LYS A 562 -5.54 -25.60 -26.24
C LYS A 562 -6.97 -25.37 -25.69
N TYR A 563 -7.09 -25.04 -24.42
CA TYR A 563 -8.35 -24.90 -23.69
C TYR A 563 -8.62 -23.46 -23.23
N SER A 564 -7.62 -22.57 -23.24
CA SER A 564 -7.85 -21.14 -23.05
C SER A 564 -8.62 -20.61 -24.26
N LEU A 565 -9.79 -20.04 -24.00
CA LEU A 565 -10.48 -19.26 -25.00
C LEU A 565 -9.75 -17.91 -25.02
N SER A 566 -9.17 -17.52 -26.16
CA SER A 566 -8.58 -16.19 -26.34
C SER A 566 -9.68 -15.12 -26.31
N GLU A 567 -10.25 -14.90 -25.13
CA GLU A 567 -11.33 -13.96 -24.90
C GLU A 567 -10.75 -12.56 -24.71
N ASP A 568 -11.20 -11.57 -25.48
CA ASP A 568 -10.87 -10.16 -25.28
C ASP A 568 -11.21 -9.68 -23.84
N GLY A 569 -10.56 -8.62 -23.36
CA GLY A 569 -10.77 -8.06 -22.01
C GLY A 569 -12.24 -7.77 -21.70
N ASP A 570 -12.99 -7.26 -22.67
CA ASP A 570 -14.42 -6.98 -22.50
C ASP A 570 -15.27 -8.25 -22.29
N LYS A 571 -14.88 -9.37 -22.93
CA LYS A 571 -15.54 -10.68 -22.75
C LYS A 571 -15.27 -11.24 -21.36
N LEU A 572 -14.04 -11.09 -20.84
CA LEU A 572 -13.70 -11.48 -19.46
C LEU A 572 -14.52 -10.69 -18.44
N THR A 573 -14.62 -9.37 -18.60
CA THR A 573 -15.46 -8.51 -17.76
C THR A 573 -16.91 -8.97 -17.77
N TYR A 574 -17.45 -9.31 -18.95
CA TYR A 574 -18.81 -9.82 -19.08
C TYR A 574 -19.01 -11.19 -18.42
N SER A 575 -18.06 -12.11 -18.55
CA SER A 575 -18.07 -13.42 -17.90
C SER A 575 -18.10 -13.30 -16.38
N ALA A 576 -17.27 -12.43 -15.79
CA ALA A 576 -17.31 -12.14 -14.36
C ALA A 576 -18.66 -11.56 -13.91
N LYS A 577 -19.20 -10.57 -14.65
CA LYS A 577 -20.53 -9.98 -14.36
C LYS A 577 -21.64 -11.03 -14.36
N LYS A 578 -21.61 -11.98 -15.30
CA LYS A 578 -22.54 -13.13 -15.34
C LYS A 578 -22.42 -14.03 -14.12
N ILE A 579 -21.20 -14.32 -13.68
CA ILE A 579 -20.96 -15.13 -12.48
C ILE A 579 -21.53 -14.40 -11.25
N PHE A 580 -21.25 -13.10 -11.07
CA PHE A 580 -21.82 -12.33 -9.96
C PHE A 580 -23.35 -12.28 -9.98
N ALA A 581 -23.96 -12.07 -11.15
CA ALA A 581 -25.41 -12.09 -11.28
C ALA A 581 -26.00 -13.47 -10.91
N THR A 582 -25.35 -14.55 -11.36
CA THR A 582 -25.76 -15.92 -11.04
C THR A 582 -25.63 -16.20 -9.54
N LEU A 583 -24.55 -15.74 -8.90
CA LEU A 583 -24.35 -15.85 -7.45
C LEU A 583 -25.42 -15.10 -6.66
N ALA A 584 -25.76 -13.87 -7.07
CA ALA A 584 -26.81 -13.08 -6.41
C ALA A 584 -28.16 -13.80 -6.48
N VAL A 585 -28.52 -14.35 -7.65
CA VAL A 585 -29.73 -15.16 -7.83
C VAL A 585 -29.67 -16.42 -6.98
N ALA A 586 -28.53 -17.12 -6.94
CA ALA A 586 -28.35 -18.35 -6.16
C ALA A 586 -28.53 -18.11 -4.66
N ILE A 587 -27.94 -17.04 -4.11
CA ILE A 587 -28.07 -16.67 -2.70
C ILE A 587 -29.53 -16.32 -2.37
N PHE A 588 -30.21 -15.57 -3.25
CA PHE A 588 -31.62 -15.21 -3.06
C PHE A 588 -32.53 -16.44 -3.11
N LEU A 589 -32.33 -17.33 -4.09
CA LEU A 589 -33.06 -18.59 -4.21
C LEU A 589 -32.83 -19.49 -3.00
N ALA A 590 -31.58 -19.65 -2.56
CA ALA A 590 -31.24 -20.41 -1.37
C ALA A 590 -31.97 -19.87 -0.14
N LYS A 591 -32.07 -18.55 0.04
CA LYS A 591 -32.86 -17.93 1.12
C LYS A 591 -34.36 -18.27 1.03
N PHE A 592 -34.94 -18.18 -0.16
CA PHE A 592 -36.38 -18.44 -0.33
C PHE A 592 -36.73 -19.91 -0.11
N LEU A 593 -35.94 -20.84 -0.66
CA LEU A 593 -36.16 -22.28 -0.57
C LEU A 593 -35.90 -22.84 0.83
N THR A 594 -34.97 -22.25 1.58
CA THR A 594 -34.64 -22.67 2.95
C THR A 594 -35.64 -22.19 4.00
N ARG A 595 -36.46 -21.17 3.68
CA ARG A 595 -37.54 -20.66 4.54
C ARG A 595 -38.56 -21.75 4.95
N ASN A 596 -38.69 -22.81 4.15
CA ASN A 596 -39.56 -23.96 4.42
C ASN A 596 -38.83 -25.20 4.98
N THR A 597 -37.50 -25.25 4.99
CA THR A 597 -36.73 -26.44 5.40
C THR A 597 -35.77 -26.21 6.58
N GLY A 598 -35.58 -24.96 7.02
CA GLY A 598 -34.75 -24.58 8.16
C GLY A 598 -33.23 -24.77 7.95
N LYS A 599 -32.77 -25.08 6.73
CA LYS A 599 -31.36 -25.38 6.46
C LYS A 599 -30.59 -24.17 5.91
N ILE A 600 -29.99 -23.39 6.81
CA ILE A 600 -29.07 -22.25 6.52
C ILE A 600 -27.73 -22.71 5.84
N ALA A 601 -27.65 -23.95 5.33
CA ALA A 601 -26.41 -24.54 4.83
C ALA A 601 -25.97 -24.00 3.47
N ASN A 602 -26.91 -23.75 2.54
CA ASN A 602 -26.57 -23.55 1.13
C ASN A 602 -26.14 -22.10 0.80
N GLN A 603 -26.64 -21.10 1.54
CA GLN A 603 -26.26 -19.69 1.33
C GLN A 603 -24.76 -19.47 1.52
N MET A 604 -24.21 -20.05 2.60
CA MET A 604 -22.79 -19.96 2.91
C MET A 604 -21.92 -20.57 1.82
N SER A 605 -22.35 -21.68 1.21
CA SER A 605 -21.62 -22.29 0.09
C SER A 605 -21.59 -21.37 -1.14
N PHE A 606 -22.68 -20.66 -1.46
CA PHE A 606 -22.67 -19.65 -2.54
C PHE A 606 -21.83 -18.42 -2.20
N VAL A 607 -21.80 -18.00 -0.93
CA VAL A 607 -20.86 -16.97 -0.49
C VAL A 607 -19.41 -17.45 -0.67
N THR A 608 -19.08 -18.70 -0.37
CA THR A 608 -17.74 -19.25 -0.63
C THR A 608 -17.35 -19.16 -2.10
N TYR A 609 -18.26 -19.41 -3.05
CA TYR A 609 -17.97 -19.19 -4.47
C TYR A 609 -17.66 -17.72 -4.81
N PHE A 610 -18.36 -16.76 -4.18
CA PHE A 610 -18.04 -15.34 -4.30
C PHE A 610 -16.63 -15.03 -3.75
N LEU A 611 -16.25 -15.62 -2.62
CA LEU A 611 -14.92 -15.42 -2.04
C LEU A 611 -13.81 -16.05 -2.90
N ILE A 612 -14.08 -17.20 -3.54
CA ILE A 612 -13.16 -17.88 -4.47
C ILE A 612 -12.89 -17.01 -5.70
N ILE A 613 -13.91 -16.41 -6.33
CA ILE A 613 -13.66 -15.53 -7.49
C ILE A 613 -12.85 -14.30 -7.10
N GLN A 614 -13.07 -13.76 -5.90
CA GLN A 614 -12.34 -12.63 -5.35
C GLN A 614 -10.94 -12.98 -4.80
N SER A 615 -10.46 -14.22 -4.97
CA SER A 615 -9.15 -14.64 -4.47
C SER A 615 -8.19 -15.00 -5.59
N SER A 616 -6.89 -14.77 -5.36
CA SER A 616 -5.82 -15.22 -6.27
C SER A 616 -5.78 -16.75 -6.38
N ILE A 617 -5.40 -17.27 -7.54
CA ILE A 617 -5.40 -18.73 -7.80
C ILE A 617 -4.57 -19.52 -6.78
N ILE A 618 -3.46 -18.94 -6.32
CA ILE A 618 -2.54 -19.53 -5.33
C ILE A 618 -3.21 -19.69 -3.95
N ASN A 619 -4.14 -18.80 -3.61
CA ASN A 619 -4.82 -18.78 -2.31
C ASN A 619 -6.16 -19.53 -2.32
N ILE A 620 -6.77 -19.76 -3.49
CA ILE A 620 -8.05 -20.49 -3.60
C ILE A 620 -8.02 -21.85 -2.88
N PRO A 621 -6.98 -22.69 -3.01
CA PRO A 621 -6.95 -23.97 -2.32
C PRO A 621 -7.09 -23.90 -0.80
N MET A 622 -6.76 -22.76 -0.18
CA MET A 622 -6.88 -22.60 1.26
C MET A 622 -8.34 -22.61 1.75
N PHE A 623 -9.32 -22.30 0.89
CA PHE A 623 -10.73 -22.49 1.22
C PHE A 623 -11.07 -23.96 1.51
N SER A 624 -10.40 -24.93 0.88
CA SER A 624 -10.59 -26.35 1.20
C SER A 624 -10.13 -26.65 2.64
N VAL A 625 -9.05 -26.01 3.10
CA VAL A 625 -8.56 -26.10 4.49
C VAL A 625 -9.56 -25.44 5.45
N PHE A 626 -10.16 -24.30 5.08
CA PHE A 626 -11.20 -23.65 5.88
C PHE A 626 -12.45 -24.53 6.02
N MET A 627 -12.87 -25.17 4.94
CA MET A 627 -13.99 -26.13 4.93
C MET A 627 -13.71 -27.35 5.81
N ILE A 628 -12.49 -27.89 5.78
CA ILE A 628 -12.07 -28.99 6.67
C ILE A 628 -12.05 -28.51 8.12
N THR A 629 -11.51 -27.32 8.39
CA THR A 629 -11.44 -26.73 9.73
C THR A 629 -12.85 -26.56 10.33
N GLU A 630 -13.80 -26.05 9.56
CA GLU A 630 -15.20 -25.90 9.98
C GLU A 630 -15.83 -27.25 10.34
N LYS A 631 -15.61 -28.27 9.49
CA LYS A 631 -16.10 -29.62 9.73
C LYS A 631 -15.49 -30.24 10.99
N LEU A 632 -14.21 -29.99 11.26
CA LEU A 632 -13.54 -30.47 12.47
C LEU A 632 -14.07 -29.76 13.72
N LEU A 633 -14.25 -28.42 13.68
CA LEU A 633 -14.83 -27.65 14.79
C LEU A 633 -16.25 -28.13 15.12
N ASN A 634 -17.09 -28.35 14.11
CA ASN A 634 -18.45 -28.85 14.28
C ASN A 634 -18.54 -30.25 14.91
N ASN A 635 -17.51 -31.09 14.72
CA ASN A 635 -17.47 -32.44 15.26
C ASN A 635 -16.72 -32.53 16.60
N SER A 636 -16.06 -31.45 17.03
CA SER A 636 -15.30 -31.42 18.27
C SER A 636 -16.20 -31.38 19.51
N LYS A 637 -15.74 -31.92 20.64
CA LYS A 637 -16.38 -31.76 21.95
C LYS A 637 -16.05 -30.43 22.65
N LEU A 638 -15.42 -29.49 21.94
CA LEU A 638 -15.16 -28.16 22.49
C LEU A 638 -16.49 -27.48 22.81
N ASN A 639 -16.53 -26.76 23.94
CA ASN A 639 -17.73 -26.03 24.29
C ASN A 639 -18.00 -24.92 23.23
N GLU A 640 -19.28 -24.59 23.02
CA GLU A 640 -19.70 -23.61 22.01
C GLU A 640 -18.97 -22.27 22.14
N LYS A 641 -18.64 -21.85 23.36
CA LYS A 641 -17.98 -20.57 23.65
C LYS A 641 -16.53 -20.57 23.17
N THR A 642 -15.79 -21.65 23.42
CA THR A 642 -14.42 -21.86 22.95
C THR A 642 -14.40 -21.93 21.43
N ILE A 643 -15.40 -22.56 20.80
CA ILE A 643 -15.51 -22.59 19.34
C ILE A 643 -15.71 -21.17 18.79
N ILE A 644 -16.61 -20.36 19.36
CA ILE A 644 -16.80 -18.97 18.92
C ILE A 644 -15.51 -18.15 19.10
N ILE A 645 -14.78 -18.33 20.20
CA ILE A 645 -13.49 -17.65 20.41
C ILE A 645 -12.45 -18.06 19.35
N LEU A 646 -12.34 -19.36 19.06
CA LEU A 646 -11.45 -19.86 18.01
C LEU A 646 -11.85 -19.34 16.63
N GLU A 647 -13.15 -19.27 16.33
CA GLU A 647 -13.68 -18.70 15.07
C GLU A 647 -13.35 -17.20 14.95
N ILE A 648 -13.44 -16.42 16.04
CA ILE A 648 -12.99 -15.00 16.07
C ILE A 648 -11.47 -14.91 15.84
N MET A 649 -10.67 -15.79 16.45
CA MET A 649 -9.23 -15.78 16.23
C MET A 649 -8.87 -16.19 14.81
N LEU A 650 -9.59 -17.14 14.21
CA LEU A 650 -9.47 -17.52 12.80
C LEU A 650 -9.90 -16.38 11.88
N GLU A 651 -10.95 -15.63 12.22
CA GLU A 651 -11.38 -14.42 11.50
C GLU A 651 -10.20 -13.46 11.30
N HIS A 652 -9.48 -13.13 12.38
CA HIS A 652 -8.32 -12.24 12.34
C HIS A 652 -7.05 -12.91 11.77
N ALA A 653 -6.73 -14.14 12.16
CA ALA A 653 -5.50 -14.81 11.73
C ALA A 653 -5.49 -15.10 10.22
N SER A 654 -6.65 -15.48 9.68
CA SER A 654 -6.78 -15.89 8.28
C SER A 654 -6.54 -14.75 7.29
N PHE A 655 -6.78 -13.49 7.69
CA PHE A 655 -6.35 -12.30 6.94
C PHE A 655 -4.86 -12.34 6.65
N PHE A 656 -4.04 -12.62 7.67
CA PHE A 656 -2.59 -12.70 7.54
C PHE A 656 -2.13 -13.97 6.80
N PHE A 657 -2.80 -15.10 7.03
CA PHE A 657 -2.46 -16.36 6.35
C PHE A 657 -2.73 -16.29 4.83
N PHE A 658 -3.60 -15.38 4.38
CA PHE A 658 -3.81 -15.06 2.96
C PHE A 658 -2.68 -14.25 2.32
N GLY A 659 -1.66 -13.83 3.09
CA GLY A 659 -0.54 -13.02 2.62
C GLY A 659 -0.68 -11.52 2.88
N ASN A 660 -1.78 -11.08 3.50
CA ASN A 660 -1.94 -9.68 3.87
C ASN A 660 -1.11 -9.33 5.12
N THR A 661 -0.75 -8.05 5.26
CA THR A 661 -0.09 -7.51 6.45
C THR A 661 -0.79 -6.23 6.90
N ASN A 662 -0.32 -5.64 8.00
CA ASN A 662 -0.77 -4.32 8.45
C ASN A 662 -0.20 -3.15 7.60
N SER A 663 0.46 -3.43 6.46
CA SER A 663 0.95 -2.43 5.49
C SER A 663 -0.02 -2.31 4.32
N ILE A 664 -0.19 -1.09 3.83
CA ILE A 664 -1.00 -0.78 2.64
C ILE A 664 -0.37 -1.42 1.39
N ALA A 665 0.95 -1.64 1.39
CA ALA A 665 1.69 -2.28 0.29
C ALA A 665 1.19 -3.68 -0.07
N THR A 666 0.62 -4.40 0.90
CA THR A 666 0.20 -5.79 0.72
C THR A 666 -1.23 -5.96 0.21
N ILE A 667 -1.91 -4.86 -0.14
CA ILE A 667 -3.26 -4.91 -0.72
C ILE A 667 -3.16 -5.39 -2.17
N ASP A 668 -3.66 -6.59 -2.45
CA ASP A 668 -3.79 -7.11 -3.82
C ASP A 668 -4.99 -6.45 -4.53
N LEU A 669 -4.69 -5.48 -5.41
CA LEU A 669 -5.71 -4.79 -6.21
C LEU A 669 -6.17 -5.60 -7.42
N ILE A 670 -5.45 -6.63 -7.88
CA ILE A 670 -5.74 -7.34 -9.14
C ILE A 670 -7.15 -7.94 -9.09
N ASN A 671 -7.52 -8.52 -7.96
CA ASN A 671 -8.82 -9.15 -7.79
C ASN A 671 -9.98 -8.15 -7.63
N ALA A 672 -9.70 -6.88 -7.28
CA ALA A 672 -10.70 -5.83 -7.17
C ALA A 672 -11.35 -5.47 -8.53
N TYR A 673 -10.68 -5.80 -9.64
CA TYR A 673 -11.14 -5.50 -11.00
C TYR A 673 -11.94 -6.62 -11.66
N ASN A 674 -12.17 -7.74 -10.95
CA ASN A 674 -13.02 -8.81 -11.45
C ASN A 674 -14.40 -8.25 -11.83
N GLY A 675 -14.75 -8.29 -13.11
CA GLY A 675 -16.03 -7.80 -13.62
C GLY A 675 -16.18 -6.29 -13.71
N VAL A 676 -15.08 -5.54 -13.60
CA VAL A 676 -15.05 -4.08 -13.77
C VAL A 676 -14.65 -3.75 -15.22
N SER A 677 -15.31 -2.73 -15.80
CA SER A 677 -15.03 -2.24 -17.17
C SER A 677 -14.05 -1.07 -17.16
N LYS A 678 -13.45 -0.73 -18.32
CA LYS A 678 -12.51 0.39 -18.48
C LYS A 678 -13.02 1.73 -17.92
N ASN A 679 -14.32 2.00 -18.01
CA ASN A 679 -14.97 3.15 -17.35
C ASN A 679 -15.40 2.74 -15.93
N TYR A 680 -14.42 2.45 -15.07
CA TYR A 680 -14.70 1.91 -13.74
C TYR A 680 -15.31 2.96 -12.81
N LYS A 681 -16.04 2.47 -11.82
CA LYS A 681 -16.53 3.27 -10.70
C LYS A 681 -15.70 2.92 -9.49
N ILE A 682 -15.09 3.92 -8.86
CA ILE A 682 -14.16 3.65 -7.77
C ILE A 682 -14.83 2.98 -6.58
N GLU A 683 -16.10 3.27 -6.34
CA GLU A 683 -16.84 2.70 -5.23
C GLU A 683 -17.02 1.18 -5.39
N VAL A 684 -17.14 0.73 -6.64
CA VAL A 684 -17.23 -0.70 -6.98
C VAL A 684 -15.88 -1.37 -6.79
N VAL A 685 -14.81 -0.76 -7.29
CA VAL A 685 -13.43 -1.28 -7.12
C VAL A 685 -13.07 -1.35 -5.64
N GLY A 686 -13.34 -0.28 -4.88
CA GLY A 686 -13.08 -0.23 -3.44
C GLY A 686 -13.86 -1.30 -2.66
N LEU A 687 -15.12 -1.56 -3.01
CA LEU A 687 -15.89 -2.65 -2.39
C LEU A 687 -15.31 -4.03 -2.73
N LEU A 688 -14.97 -4.27 -3.99
CA LEU A 688 -14.38 -5.55 -4.42
C LEU A 688 -12.98 -5.76 -3.83
N MET A 689 -12.19 -4.70 -3.69
CA MET A 689 -10.91 -4.70 -2.97
C MET A 689 -11.13 -5.14 -1.53
N LEU A 690 -12.05 -4.52 -0.78
CA LEU A 690 -12.37 -4.93 0.59
C LEU A 690 -12.83 -6.40 0.65
N CYS A 691 -13.66 -6.85 -0.29
CA CYS A 691 -14.09 -8.24 -0.38
C CYS A 691 -12.93 -9.21 -0.65
N SER A 692 -11.98 -8.83 -1.50
CA SER A 692 -10.80 -9.64 -1.83
C SER A 692 -9.82 -9.69 -0.66
N THR A 693 -9.44 -8.53 -0.13
CA THR A 693 -8.51 -8.38 1.01
C THR A 693 -9.00 -9.14 2.24
N PHE A 694 -10.28 -9.04 2.56
CA PHE A 694 -10.88 -9.72 3.72
C PHE A 694 -11.57 -11.04 3.38
N ALA A 695 -11.38 -11.60 2.20
CA ALA A 695 -12.04 -12.83 1.75
C ALA A 695 -12.02 -13.97 2.80
N PRO A 696 -10.87 -14.36 3.38
CA PRO A 696 -10.84 -15.41 4.40
C PRO A 696 -11.54 -15.01 5.71
N SER A 697 -11.43 -13.75 6.11
CA SER A 697 -12.08 -13.22 7.31
C SER A 697 -13.60 -13.22 7.16
N ILE A 698 -14.12 -12.87 5.98
CA ILE A 698 -15.56 -12.94 5.66
C ILE A 698 -16.07 -14.37 5.85
N TYR A 699 -15.33 -15.37 5.36
CA TYR A 699 -15.70 -16.78 5.53
C TYR A 699 -15.92 -17.14 7.02
N PHE A 700 -14.93 -16.91 7.88
CA PHE A 700 -15.03 -17.24 9.30
C PHE A 700 -16.06 -16.38 10.04
N SER A 701 -16.16 -15.09 9.72
CA SER A 701 -17.11 -14.15 10.36
C SER A 701 -18.59 -14.52 10.09
N LEU A 702 -18.90 -14.99 8.89
CA LEU A 702 -20.25 -15.43 8.55
C LEU A 702 -20.57 -16.82 9.13
N HIS A 703 -19.59 -17.74 9.17
CA HIS A 703 -19.75 -19.04 9.82
C HIS A 703 -20.01 -18.91 11.33
N GLN A 704 -19.30 -18.01 12.03
CA GLN A 704 -19.55 -17.78 13.46
C GLN A 704 -20.96 -17.22 13.70
N SER A 705 -21.41 -16.31 12.83
CA SER A 705 -22.72 -15.65 12.93
C SER A 705 -23.87 -16.65 12.71
N LYS A 706 -23.67 -17.60 11.79
CA LYS A 706 -24.58 -18.73 11.57
C LYS A 706 -24.71 -19.63 12.81
N ARG A 707 -23.63 -19.80 13.59
CA ARG A 707 -23.64 -20.61 14.81
C ARG A 707 -24.44 -19.93 15.92
N ASN A 708 -24.09 -18.68 16.27
CA ASN A 708 -24.80 -17.93 17.31
C ASN A 708 -24.64 -16.41 17.15
N TYR A 709 -25.45 -15.81 16.28
CA TYR A 709 -25.39 -14.39 15.96
C TYR A 709 -25.35 -13.47 17.19
N LYS A 710 -26.20 -13.70 18.20
CA LYS A 710 -26.23 -12.85 19.40
C LYS A 710 -24.92 -12.92 20.19
N ARG A 711 -24.40 -14.13 20.46
CA ARG A 711 -23.14 -14.30 21.20
C ARG A 711 -21.94 -13.78 20.42
N THR A 712 -21.92 -13.99 19.11
CA THR A 712 -20.92 -13.41 18.21
C THR A 712 -20.83 -11.90 18.38
N LEU A 713 -21.97 -11.19 18.31
CA LEU A 713 -21.98 -9.75 18.49
C LEU A 713 -21.48 -9.32 19.88
N GLN A 714 -21.85 -10.07 20.93
CA GLN A 714 -21.39 -9.80 22.30
C GLN A 714 -19.88 -9.98 22.45
N TYR A 715 -19.32 -11.11 22.00
CA TYR A 715 -17.90 -11.41 22.12
C TYR A 715 -17.06 -10.46 21.27
N SER A 716 -17.53 -10.12 20.07
CA SER A 716 -16.88 -9.12 19.23
C SER A 716 -16.86 -7.73 19.88
N LEU A 717 -17.94 -7.29 20.52
CA LEU A 717 -17.97 -5.99 21.22
C LEU A 717 -17.01 -5.96 22.42
N VAL A 718 -16.96 -7.04 23.22
CA VAL A 718 -16.03 -7.13 24.34
C VAL A 718 -14.59 -7.10 23.84
N LEU A 719 -14.29 -7.90 22.82
CA LEU A 719 -12.97 -7.97 22.21
C LEU A 719 -12.51 -6.61 21.69
N ASN A 720 -13.32 -6.05 20.80
CA ASN A 720 -12.97 -4.81 20.13
C ASN A 720 -13.01 -3.64 21.11
N GLY A 721 -13.90 -3.59 22.10
CA GLY A 721 -14.00 -2.45 23.01
C GLY A 721 -12.71 -2.20 23.80
N ILE A 722 -12.19 -3.24 24.46
CA ILE A 722 -10.94 -3.14 25.24
C ILE A 722 -9.74 -2.96 24.30
N TRP A 723 -9.67 -3.75 23.22
CA TRP A 723 -8.58 -3.66 22.27
C TRP A 723 -8.52 -2.27 21.59
N SER A 724 -9.67 -1.72 21.17
CA SER A 724 -9.78 -0.38 20.57
C SER A 724 -9.26 0.67 21.53
N ALA A 725 -9.70 0.69 22.79
CA ALA A 725 -9.27 1.72 23.74
C ALA A 725 -7.75 1.70 23.95
N LEU A 726 -7.16 0.52 24.11
CA LEU A 726 -5.72 0.36 24.28
C LEU A 726 -4.93 0.69 23.00
N PHE A 727 -5.45 0.31 21.83
CA PHE A 727 -4.82 0.59 20.55
C PHE A 727 -4.87 2.09 20.20
N LEU A 728 -6.00 2.77 20.43
CA LEU A 728 -6.09 4.22 20.23
C LEU A 728 -5.15 4.97 21.19
N LEU A 729 -5.01 4.48 22.43
CA LEU A 729 -4.02 5.00 23.38
C LEU A 729 -2.58 4.76 22.90
N SER A 730 -2.27 3.59 22.33
CA SER A 730 -0.95 3.31 21.80
C SER A 730 -0.63 4.17 20.58
N CYS A 731 -1.59 4.38 19.66
CA CYS A 731 -1.46 5.33 18.55
C CYS A 731 -1.18 6.75 19.07
N PHE A 732 -1.90 7.21 20.10
CA PHE A 732 -1.67 8.53 20.70
C PHE A 732 -0.27 8.66 21.29
N ILE A 733 0.20 7.68 22.05
CA ILE A 733 1.54 7.69 22.65
C ILE A 733 2.63 7.60 21.55
N GLY A 734 2.42 6.74 20.55
CA GLY A 734 3.32 6.50 19.43
C GLY A 734 3.25 7.51 18.29
N ARG A 735 2.49 8.60 18.43
CA ARG A 735 2.26 9.58 17.35
C ARG A 735 3.53 10.31 16.87
N TYR A 736 4.55 10.43 17.73
CA TYR A 736 5.86 10.98 17.36
C TYR A 736 6.93 9.90 17.18
N HIS A 737 6.52 8.63 17.17
CA HIS A 737 7.45 7.53 16.96
C HIS A 737 7.95 7.54 15.52
N LEU A 738 9.21 7.12 15.31
CA LEU A 738 9.84 7.01 13.98
C LEU A 738 9.04 6.15 12.98
N PHE A 739 8.18 5.26 13.48
CA PHE A 739 7.36 4.32 12.70
C PHE A 739 5.87 4.70 12.69
N VAL A 740 5.54 5.97 12.99
CA VAL A 740 4.14 6.42 12.98
C VAL A 740 3.49 6.24 11.60
N TRP A 741 4.24 6.48 10.53
CA TRP A 741 3.73 6.43 9.15
C TRP A 741 3.80 5.03 8.51
N SER A 742 4.69 4.16 8.99
CA SER A 742 4.87 2.80 8.47
C SER A 742 4.15 1.71 9.26
N VAL A 743 3.88 1.95 10.56
CA VAL A 743 3.27 0.94 11.45
C VAL A 743 1.95 1.42 12.03
N PHE A 744 1.94 2.53 12.78
CA PHE A 744 0.73 2.96 13.50
C PHE A 744 -0.38 3.46 12.56
N SER A 745 -0.04 4.31 11.59
CA SER A 745 -0.99 4.91 10.65
C SER A 745 -1.61 3.88 9.71
N PRO A 746 -0.84 2.98 9.05
CA PRO A 746 -1.40 1.87 8.27
C PRO A 746 -2.28 0.96 9.12
N LYS A 747 -1.81 0.57 10.32
CA LYS A 747 -2.60 -0.27 11.22
C LYS A 747 -3.92 0.40 11.61
N LEU A 748 -3.91 1.70 11.90
CA LEU A 748 -5.11 2.46 12.26
C LEU A 748 -6.12 2.50 11.10
N CYS A 749 -5.65 2.64 9.86
CA CYS A 749 -6.51 2.54 8.67
C CYS A 749 -7.12 1.16 8.50
N TYR A 750 -6.32 0.10 8.59
CA TYR A 750 -6.85 -1.27 8.59
C TYR A 750 -7.81 -1.50 9.75
N TYR A 751 -7.55 -0.92 10.92
CA TYR A 751 -8.42 -1.06 12.08
C TYR A 751 -9.76 -0.35 11.88
N LEU A 752 -9.77 0.84 11.27
CA LEU A 752 -10.99 1.53 10.87
C LEU A 752 -11.75 0.71 9.81
N ALA A 753 -11.06 0.26 8.76
CA ALA A 753 -11.64 -0.56 7.70
C ALA A 753 -12.21 -1.88 8.27
N TRP A 754 -11.52 -2.52 9.21
CA TRP A 754 -12.00 -3.71 9.89
C TRP A 754 -13.27 -3.44 10.70
N ASN A 755 -13.30 -2.37 11.48
CA ASN A 755 -14.48 -2.06 12.30
C ASN A 755 -15.68 -1.63 11.44
N PHE A 756 -15.44 -0.88 10.37
CA PHE A 756 -16.51 -0.48 9.44
C PHE A 756 -16.97 -1.64 8.55
N PHE A 757 -16.07 -2.25 7.79
CA PHE A 757 -16.42 -3.29 6.83
C PHE A 757 -16.66 -4.65 7.51
N MET A 758 -15.69 -5.18 8.27
CA MET A 758 -15.84 -6.51 8.88
C MET A 758 -16.85 -6.53 10.03
N ASN A 759 -16.77 -5.61 10.99
CA ASN A 759 -17.66 -5.66 12.16
C ASN A 759 -19.07 -5.12 11.86
N LEU A 760 -19.22 -4.00 11.13
CA LEU A 760 -20.55 -3.43 10.86
C LEU A 760 -21.22 -4.04 9.61
N ILE A 761 -20.52 -4.12 8.47
CA ILE A 761 -21.15 -4.65 7.25
C ILE A 761 -21.23 -6.19 7.31
N ILE A 762 -20.09 -6.87 7.41
CA ILE A 762 -20.04 -8.34 7.28
C ILE A 762 -20.59 -9.06 8.51
N LYS A 763 -20.36 -8.57 9.73
CA LYS A 763 -20.76 -9.26 10.96
C LYS A 763 -22.10 -8.81 11.51
N VAL A 764 -22.53 -7.57 11.26
CA VAL A 764 -23.84 -7.07 11.70
C VAL A 764 -24.87 -7.12 10.58
N ILE A 765 -24.64 -6.47 9.44
CA ILE A 765 -25.66 -6.29 8.39
C ILE A 765 -25.88 -7.56 7.57
N ILE A 766 -24.83 -8.17 7.03
CA ILE A 766 -24.95 -9.32 6.12
C ILE A 766 -25.69 -10.51 6.77
N PRO A 767 -25.44 -10.90 8.03
CA PRO A 767 -26.18 -11.96 8.70
C PRO A 767 -27.68 -11.69 8.81
N LEU A 768 -28.12 -10.43 8.95
CA LEU A 768 -29.55 -10.07 8.95
C LEU A 768 -30.19 -10.22 7.56
N ILE A 769 -29.37 -10.18 6.50
CA ILE A 769 -29.81 -10.38 5.13
C ILE A 769 -29.75 -11.86 4.77
N LEU A 770 -28.77 -12.61 5.26
CA LEU A 770 -28.59 -14.02 4.93
C LEU A 770 -29.45 -14.94 5.81
N PHE A 771 -29.43 -14.75 7.12
CA PHE A 771 -30.09 -15.60 8.13
C PHE A 771 -31.40 -14.96 8.60
#